data_AF-A0A6P8MKG2-F1
#
_entry.id   AF-A0A6P8MKG2-F1
#
_cell.length_a   1.000
_cell.length_b   1.000
_cell.length_c   1.000
_cell.angle_alpha   90.00
_cell.angle_beta   90.00
_cell.angle_gamma   90.00
#
_symmetry.space_group_name_H-M   'P 1'
#
loop_
_entity.id
_entity.type
_entity.pdbx_description
1 polymer ?
#
loop_
_entity_poly.entity_id
_entity_poly.type
_entity_poly.pdbx_seq_one_letter_code
_entity_poly.pdbx_strand_id
1 'polypeptide(L)'
;MATESDRKRKSGEKLRRKPLNLYELAVDLIGLAFGFFHWWHVSTLFENDRHFSHLSEIEREMSFRTEMGMYYSYYKTIAESKTFMDGLRKISHDNISEYGNIINAARKYSLLPELVAGYLYHCAKNLGIISIEQCWQIERGEGLPPVTSCEGLGVPVYFYLQIVWIFTIFTAAVLFYYAAFLGNSLSSGIIAVLLFFYNHNECTRVQWTPPLRESFAYPVLLSQMYRLTLIIREGTLQDPQKVPKDLLQKMGIATVISLCCWQFSHFVLTTQVVALLILKWMKIIPNDLYRCIFKVHGWSILLATGITDGFPLLYSLYFNLLLISNVVSLTEKLTHFMGIKLQTILEIVLTIICTLYLESFSASLSEDNAHVFDLLKAKLTSYKDFHTMLYTCSPEFDFLQYRSFEAIIKTLLLPSAILAGMLAVYFWYRNYKIKGYPKCIEADMAYNGLQTGAFIIMAVFIMRLKLFMNPHLCIIAGTVCANRYLEKLGLKNEMTKTALTLLLISAMSYHGLERLQEERSIIGEYSDIEQEELFEWIKKNTPEHAVFAGKMSLMANLMLSTGRPIVNNPYYESKEMRDRTMKVYEIFSRKDVTSVYFTLRNLHVGYVVLEESLCFGFANLQAECQMIDLWDLVDNGTAKAAGKQPLCPILYRGNAYPFKRAFVNNRYVVLQLDYSYYVELKPKTSLNYKS
;
A
#
# COMPACT_ATOMS: atom_id res chain seq x y z
N MET A 1 36.49 52.54 -27.55
CA MET A 1 37.26 52.93 -26.36
C MET A 1 36.29 53.18 -25.23
N ALA A 2 36.38 52.37 -24.18
CA ALA A 2 35.56 52.44 -22.98
C ALA A 2 36.04 53.57 -22.05
N THR A 3 35.14 54.13 -21.24
CA THR A 3 35.49 54.86 -20.01
C THR A 3 34.49 54.57 -18.89
N GLU A 4 34.96 53.75 -17.95
CA GLU A 4 34.76 53.85 -16.49
C GLU A 4 33.64 54.76 -15.96
N SER A 5 32.43 54.21 -15.76
CA SER A 5 31.68 54.47 -14.51
C SER A 5 30.79 53.30 -14.05
N ASP A 6 31.01 52.11 -14.62
CA ASP A 6 30.18 50.92 -14.44
C ASP A 6 30.49 50.12 -13.15
N ARG A 7 30.91 50.81 -12.08
CA ARG A 7 31.47 50.14 -10.90
C ARG A 7 31.14 50.83 -9.59
N LYS A 8 29.85 51.11 -9.32
CA LYS A 8 29.31 51.35 -7.95
C LYS A 8 27.78 51.42 -7.88
N ARG A 9 27.08 50.42 -8.42
CA ARG A 9 25.66 50.18 -8.10
C ARG A 9 25.36 48.69 -7.90
N LYS A 10 26.24 48.02 -7.15
CA LYS A 10 25.96 46.74 -6.47
C LYS A 10 26.26 46.94 -4.99
N SER A 11 25.23 47.29 -4.22
CA SER A 11 25.26 47.22 -2.76
C SER A 11 23.84 47.18 -2.21
N GLY A 12 23.44 45.98 -1.79
CA GLY A 12 22.43 45.80 -0.76
C GLY A 12 20.99 45.57 -1.21
N GLU A 13 20.71 44.47 -1.91
CA GLU A 13 19.47 43.74 -1.62
C GLU A 13 19.52 43.34 -0.14
N LYS A 14 18.94 44.16 0.74
CA LYS A 14 18.64 43.75 2.10
C LYS A 14 17.68 42.56 1.98
N LEU A 15 18.21 41.38 2.25
CA LEU A 15 17.46 40.15 2.53
C LEU A 15 16.45 40.49 3.63
N ARG A 16 15.23 40.86 3.23
CA ARG A 16 14.14 41.20 4.14
C ARG A 16 13.71 39.89 4.79
N ARG A 17 14.35 39.52 5.90
CA ARG A 17 13.88 38.46 6.80
C ARG A 17 12.42 38.77 7.12
N LYS A 18 11.49 37.97 6.57
CA LYS A 18 10.08 38.02 6.97
C LYS A 18 10.06 37.83 8.50
N PRO A 19 9.32 38.64 9.27
CA PRO A 19 9.19 38.41 10.70
C PRO A 19 8.62 37.00 10.86
N LEU A 20 9.33 36.16 11.62
CA LEU A 20 8.93 34.79 11.87
C LEU A 20 7.61 34.86 12.66
N ASN A 21 6.52 34.43 12.03
CA ASN A 21 5.19 34.54 12.59
C ASN A 21 5.12 33.56 13.76
N LEU A 22 5.05 34.04 15.00
CA LEU A 22 5.08 33.20 16.21
C LEU A 22 4.02 32.08 16.17
N TYR A 23 2.89 32.37 15.51
CA TYR A 23 1.83 31.40 15.25
C TYR A 23 2.25 30.26 14.31
N GLU A 24 2.95 30.56 13.21
CA GLU A 24 3.44 29.53 12.28
C GLU A 24 4.46 28.62 12.96
N LEU A 25 5.39 29.20 13.75
CA LEU A 25 6.34 28.42 14.53
C LEU A 25 5.65 27.54 15.59
N ALA A 26 4.61 28.05 16.26
CA ALA A 26 3.84 27.26 17.22
C ALA A 26 3.11 26.09 16.56
N VAL A 27 2.50 26.30 15.38
CA VAL A 27 1.85 25.25 14.59
C VAL A 27 2.89 24.20 14.18
N ASP A 28 4.08 24.61 13.76
CA ASP A 28 5.14 23.69 13.36
C ASP A 28 5.66 22.84 14.53
N LEU A 29 5.87 23.43 15.70
CA LEU A 29 6.30 22.72 16.89
C LEU A 29 5.25 21.70 17.36
N ILE A 30 3.97 22.06 17.33
CA ILE A 30 2.87 21.15 17.70
C ILE A 30 2.77 19.99 16.70
N GLY A 31 2.85 20.27 15.40
CA GLY A 31 2.84 19.24 14.36
C GLY A 31 3.98 18.24 14.52
N LEU A 32 5.19 18.73 14.78
CA LEU A 32 6.35 17.88 15.06
C LEU A 32 6.19 17.07 16.34
N ALA A 33 5.66 17.66 17.42
CA ALA A 33 5.41 16.95 18.67
C ALA A 33 4.44 15.77 18.48
N PHE A 34 3.35 15.96 17.75
CA PHE A 34 2.44 14.87 17.39
C PHE A 34 3.11 13.81 16.50
N GLY A 35 3.99 14.23 15.58
CA GLY A 35 4.81 13.32 14.79
C GLY A 35 5.71 12.42 15.64
N PHE A 36 6.48 13.00 16.57
CA PHE A 36 7.34 12.24 17.48
C PHE A 36 6.53 11.34 18.42
N PHE A 37 5.36 11.80 18.88
CA PHE A 37 4.47 10.97 19.67
C PHE A 37 3.96 9.76 18.88
N HIS A 38 3.64 9.92 17.59
CA HIS A 38 3.25 8.80 16.73
C HIS A 38 4.38 7.79 16.55
N TRP A 39 5.60 8.27 16.30
CA TRP A 39 6.81 7.44 16.23
C TRP A 39 7.02 6.62 17.50
N TRP A 40 6.97 7.27 18.66
CA TRP A 40 7.10 6.60 19.96
C TRP A 40 5.97 5.60 20.20
N HIS A 41 4.73 5.98 19.88
CA HIS A 41 3.56 5.12 20.07
C HIS A 41 3.65 3.84 19.24
N VAL A 42 3.93 3.96 17.93
CA VAL A 42 3.99 2.83 17.01
C VAL A 42 5.16 1.91 17.33
N SER A 43 6.34 2.46 17.60
CA SER A 43 7.52 1.65 17.96
C SER A 43 7.30 0.87 19.25
N THR A 44 6.65 1.49 20.24
CA THR A 44 6.28 0.80 21.49
C THR A 44 5.24 -0.30 21.24
N LEU A 45 4.22 -0.06 20.39
CA LEU A 45 3.23 -1.09 20.06
C LEU A 45 3.87 -2.28 19.33
N PHE A 46 4.78 -2.02 18.39
CA PHE A 46 5.50 -3.08 17.68
C PHE A 46 6.36 -3.93 18.63
N GLU A 47 7.04 -3.28 19.58
CA GLU A 47 7.83 -3.97 20.59
C GLU A 47 6.95 -4.80 21.53
N ASN A 48 5.84 -4.22 22.03
CA ASN A 48 4.92 -4.90 22.93
C ASN A 48 4.23 -6.11 22.28
N ASP A 49 3.89 -6.05 20.99
CA ASP A 49 3.17 -7.12 20.28
C ASP A 49 4.04 -8.36 20.02
N ARG A 50 5.33 -8.16 19.74
CA ARG A 50 6.23 -9.22 19.26
C ARG A 50 7.36 -9.58 20.21
N HIS A 51 7.65 -8.71 21.17
CA HIS A 51 8.86 -8.76 21.99
C HIS A 51 10.13 -8.82 21.12
N PHE A 52 10.20 -7.93 20.14
CA PHE A 52 11.12 -8.01 18.99
C PHE A 52 12.61 -7.93 19.37
N SER A 53 12.93 -7.19 20.43
CA SER A 53 14.25 -7.15 21.08
C SER A 53 14.77 -8.53 21.48
N HIS A 54 13.89 -9.39 22.00
CA HIS A 54 14.28 -10.71 22.51
C HIS A 54 14.40 -11.80 21.43
N LEU A 55 13.92 -11.52 20.22
CA LEU A 55 13.97 -12.48 19.11
C LEU A 55 15.39 -12.60 18.53
N SER A 56 15.78 -13.80 18.15
CA SER A 56 16.96 -14.06 17.32
C SER A 56 16.80 -13.47 15.91
N GLU A 57 17.89 -13.38 15.16
CA GLU A 57 17.84 -12.86 13.78
C GLU A 57 16.87 -13.65 12.89
N ILE A 58 16.87 -14.99 12.99
CA ILE A 58 15.98 -15.82 12.18
C ILE A 58 14.51 -15.65 12.59
N GLU A 59 14.21 -15.55 13.89
CA GLU A 59 12.84 -15.30 14.38
C GLU A 59 12.32 -13.93 13.95
N ARG A 60 13.18 -12.90 13.97
CA ARG A 60 12.83 -11.56 13.46
C ARG A 60 12.48 -11.61 11.99
N GLU A 61 13.25 -12.33 11.18
CA GLU A 61 12.98 -12.51 9.75
C GLU A 61 11.69 -13.30 9.53
N MET A 62 11.46 -14.34 10.33
CA MET A 62 10.25 -15.13 10.29
C MET A 62 8.99 -14.33 10.62
N SER A 63 9.12 -13.30 11.47
CA SER A 63 8.02 -12.38 11.79
C SER A 63 7.58 -11.52 10.58
N PHE A 64 8.38 -11.43 9.52
CA PHE A 64 8.05 -10.73 8.28
C PHE A 64 7.47 -11.70 7.23
N ARG A 65 6.15 -11.87 7.27
CA ARG A 65 5.42 -12.74 6.34
C ARG A 65 5.01 -12.00 5.06
N THR A 66 4.72 -12.74 3.99
CA THR A 66 4.17 -12.19 2.73
C THR A 66 5.05 -11.11 2.10
N GLU A 67 4.46 -9.98 1.67
CA GLU A 67 5.11 -8.85 1.02
C GLU A 67 6.21 -8.25 1.91
N MET A 68 6.04 -8.26 3.23
CA MET A 68 7.01 -7.69 4.18
C MET A 68 8.36 -8.41 4.10
N GLY A 69 8.34 -9.75 4.07
CA GLY A 69 9.55 -10.56 3.98
C GLY A 69 10.26 -10.37 2.65
N MET A 70 9.48 -10.26 1.57
CA MET A 70 10.00 -10.01 0.23
C MET A 70 10.70 -8.65 0.15
N TYR A 71 10.08 -7.56 0.61
CA TYR A 71 10.71 -6.24 0.56
C TYR A 71 11.93 -6.12 1.47
N TYR A 72 11.83 -6.66 2.69
CA TYR A 72 12.96 -6.68 3.60
C TYR A 72 14.14 -7.50 3.04
N SER A 73 13.90 -8.61 2.32
CA SER A 73 15.00 -9.40 1.71
C SER A 73 15.82 -8.62 0.68
N TYR A 74 15.19 -7.70 -0.08
CA TYR A 74 15.92 -6.84 -1.02
C TYR A 74 16.76 -5.82 -0.26
N TYR A 75 16.20 -5.17 0.76
CA TYR A 75 16.97 -4.28 1.62
C TYR A 75 18.16 -5.01 2.28
N LYS A 76 17.93 -6.20 2.84
CA LYS A 76 18.96 -7.06 3.44
C LYS A 76 20.09 -7.35 2.44
N THR A 77 19.74 -7.75 1.22
CA THR A 77 20.72 -7.98 0.14
C THR A 77 21.59 -6.75 -0.15
N ILE A 78 21.03 -5.53 -0.09
CA ILE A 78 21.80 -4.29 -0.26
C ILE A 78 22.67 -4.01 0.96
N ALA A 79 22.12 -4.12 2.16
CA ALA A 79 22.77 -3.81 3.42
C ALA A 79 23.98 -4.73 3.69
N GLU A 80 23.86 -6.02 3.37
CA GLU A 80 24.92 -7.03 3.56
C GLU A 80 25.97 -7.03 2.45
N SER A 81 25.67 -6.43 1.30
CA SER A 81 26.65 -6.31 0.21
C SER A 81 27.80 -5.38 0.58
N LYS A 82 28.99 -5.59 -0.01
CA LYS A 82 30.19 -4.79 0.30
C LYS A 82 30.03 -3.30 -0.01
N THR A 83 29.26 -2.99 -1.05
CA THR A 83 28.96 -1.62 -1.46
C THR A 83 27.52 -1.54 -1.95
N PHE A 84 26.93 -0.34 -1.88
CA PHE A 84 25.60 -0.07 -2.43
C PHE A 84 25.45 -0.51 -3.89
N MET A 85 26.45 -0.23 -4.74
CA MET A 85 26.42 -0.58 -6.16
C MET A 85 26.47 -2.10 -6.41
N ASP A 86 27.15 -2.85 -5.55
CA ASP A 86 27.15 -4.31 -5.61
C ASP A 86 25.75 -4.87 -5.27
N GLY A 87 25.13 -4.35 -4.19
CA GLY A 87 23.76 -4.70 -3.82
C GLY A 87 22.75 -4.35 -4.92
N LEU A 88 22.85 -3.16 -5.52
CA LEU A 88 22.01 -2.74 -6.63
C LEU A 88 22.17 -3.65 -7.85
N ARG A 89 23.40 -4.10 -8.16
CA ARG A 89 23.66 -5.03 -9.26
C ARG A 89 22.98 -6.38 -9.03
N LYS A 90 23.06 -6.92 -7.81
CA LYS A 90 22.41 -8.20 -7.44
C LYS A 90 20.90 -8.14 -7.61
N ILE A 91 20.26 -7.05 -7.18
CA ILE A 91 18.80 -6.86 -7.30
C ILE A 91 18.36 -6.56 -8.73
N SER A 92 19.21 -5.88 -9.51
CA SER A 92 18.92 -5.58 -10.92
C SER A 92 19.04 -6.81 -11.83
N HIS A 93 19.76 -7.86 -11.39
CA HIS A 93 19.89 -9.15 -12.07
C HIS A 93 19.46 -10.27 -11.12
N ASP A 94 18.25 -10.14 -10.58
CA ASP A 94 17.73 -11.09 -9.62
C ASP A 94 17.25 -12.37 -10.33
N ASN A 95 17.69 -13.51 -9.82
CA ASN A 95 17.25 -14.86 -10.25
C ASN A 95 16.75 -15.68 -9.05
N ILE A 96 16.60 -15.06 -7.88
CA ILE A 96 16.19 -15.74 -6.64
C ILE A 96 14.68 -15.60 -6.44
N SER A 97 14.11 -14.41 -6.68
CA SER A 97 12.68 -14.15 -6.41
C SER A 97 11.75 -14.76 -7.44
N GLU A 98 12.22 -14.97 -8.67
CA GLU A 98 11.50 -15.59 -9.78
C GLU A 98 12.41 -16.57 -10.53
N TYR A 99 12.75 -17.69 -9.87
CA TYR A 99 13.75 -18.61 -10.42
C TYR A 99 13.43 -19.07 -11.86
N GLY A 100 14.45 -19.03 -12.71
CA GLY A 100 14.35 -19.33 -14.14
C GLY A 100 14.26 -18.09 -15.03
N ASN A 101 13.95 -16.92 -14.45
CA ASN A 101 13.93 -15.63 -15.14
C ASN A 101 14.86 -14.64 -14.44
N ILE A 102 15.75 -13.99 -15.20
CA ILE A 102 16.55 -12.89 -14.67
C ILE A 102 15.74 -11.61 -14.80
N ILE A 103 15.34 -11.04 -13.67
CA ILE A 103 14.50 -9.85 -13.60
C ILE A 103 15.22 -8.67 -12.95
N ASN A 104 14.80 -7.46 -13.33
CA ASN A 104 15.17 -6.26 -12.61
C ASN A 104 14.14 -6.01 -11.49
N ALA A 105 14.39 -6.60 -10.32
CA ALA A 105 13.49 -6.51 -9.17
C ALA A 105 13.31 -5.05 -8.69
N ALA A 106 14.34 -4.21 -8.82
CA ALA A 106 14.29 -2.80 -8.43
C ALA A 106 13.21 -2.01 -9.18
N ARG A 107 13.07 -2.24 -10.49
CA ARG A 107 12.06 -1.58 -11.33
C ARG A 107 10.70 -2.25 -11.24
N LYS A 108 10.66 -3.59 -11.24
CA LYS A 108 9.42 -4.39 -11.26
C LYS A 108 8.60 -4.22 -9.98
N TYR A 109 9.24 -4.21 -8.82
CA TYR A 109 8.55 -4.21 -7.51
C TYR A 109 8.51 -2.85 -6.82
N SER A 110 8.89 -1.77 -7.52
CA SER A 110 8.90 -0.40 -6.97
C SER A 110 9.71 -0.29 -5.67
N LEU A 111 10.97 -0.75 -5.69
CA LEU A 111 11.85 -0.85 -4.51
C LEU A 111 12.49 0.49 -4.09
N LEU A 112 11.92 1.64 -4.47
CA LEU A 112 12.52 2.95 -4.15
C LEU A 112 12.79 3.13 -2.63
N PRO A 113 11.86 2.77 -1.72
CA PRO A 113 12.11 2.87 -0.28
C PRO A 113 13.32 2.05 0.19
N GLU A 114 13.48 0.81 -0.29
CA GLU A 114 14.58 -0.08 0.10
C GLU A 114 15.92 0.38 -0.49
N LEU A 115 15.91 0.91 -1.72
CA LEU A 115 17.10 1.50 -2.34
C LEU A 115 17.59 2.72 -1.55
N VAL A 116 16.66 3.61 -1.17
CA VAL A 116 16.99 4.78 -0.34
C VAL A 116 17.48 4.34 1.04
N ALA A 117 16.79 3.39 1.68
CA ALA A 117 17.19 2.84 2.97
C ALA A 117 18.58 2.19 2.93
N GLY A 118 18.85 1.37 1.90
CA GLY A 118 20.14 0.73 1.71
C GLY A 118 21.26 1.73 1.45
N TYR A 119 21.00 2.77 0.65
CA TYR A 119 21.96 3.86 0.42
C TYR A 119 22.29 4.61 1.73
N LEU A 120 21.26 4.97 2.50
CA LEU A 120 21.43 5.64 3.80
C LEU A 120 22.19 4.77 4.80
N TYR A 121 21.94 3.45 4.81
CA TYR A 121 22.66 2.50 5.66
C TYR A 121 24.16 2.47 5.33
N HIS A 122 24.51 2.34 4.05
CA HIS A 122 25.92 2.39 3.59
C HIS A 122 26.57 3.73 3.91
N CYS A 123 25.86 4.84 3.74
CA CYS A 123 26.35 6.17 4.08
C CYS A 123 26.62 6.30 5.59
N ALA A 124 25.67 5.89 6.44
CA ALA A 124 25.81 5.96 7.89
C ALA A 124 26.91 5.02 8.42
N LYS A 125 27.08 3.84 7.80
CA LYS A 125 28.20 2.91 8.08
C LYS A 125 29.56 3.53 7.72
N ASN A 126 29.67 4.15 6.54
CA ASN A 126 30.90 4.80 6.10
C ASN A 126 31.27 6.03 6.93
N LEU A 127 30.27 6.74 7.46
CA LEU A 127 30.47 7.89 8.35
C LEU A 127 30.77 7.49 9.81
N GLY A 128 30.68 6.20 10.15
CA GLY A 128 30.86 5.71 11.54
C GLY A 128 29.79 6.20 12.51
N ILE A 129 28.62 6.63 12.01
CA ILE A 129 27.49 7.11 12.84
C ILE A 129 26.76 5.93 13.49
N ILE A 130 26.78 4.78 12.82
CA ILE A 130 26.13 3.56 13.30
C ILE A 130 26.94 2.99 14.47
N SER A 131 26.28 2.86 15.62
CA SER A 131 26.87 2.32 16.85
C SER A 131 27.17 0.82 16.77
N ILE A 132 28.07 0.37 17.64
CA ILE A 132 28.41 -1.04 17.86
C ILE A 132 27.13 -1.82 18.20
N GLU A 133 26.96 -2.98 17.57
CA GLU A 133 25.88 -3.95 17.84
C GLU A 133 26.01 -4.48 19.28
N GLN A 134 24.94 -4.41 20.06
CA GLN A 134 24.90 -4.96 21.41
C GLN A 134 24.24 -6.32 21.36
N CYS A 135 25.02 -7.38 21.59
CA CYS A 135 24.52 -8.74 21.54
C CYS A 135 24.37 -9.33 22.94
N TRP A 136 23.24 -9.99 23.17
CA TRP A 136 22.89 -10.66 24.41
C TRP A 136 22.50 -12.11 24.09
N GLN A 137 22.70 -13.01 25.04
CA GLN A 137 22.24 -14.39 24.93
C GLN A 137 20.96 -14.55 25.76
N ILE A 138 19.88 -15.00 25.12
CA ILE A 138 18.54 -15.04 25.69
C ILE A 138 18.10 -16.49 25.82
N GLU A 139 17.64 -16.86 27.02
CA GLU A 139 17.06 -18.17 27.30
C GLU A 139 15.57 -18.15 26.92
N ARG A 140 15.16 -19.04 26.00
CA ARG A 140 13.80 -19.11 25.43
C ARG A 140 12.82 -19.96 26.24
N GLY A 141 13.18 -20.35 27.46
CA GLY A 141 12.38 -21.26 28.31
C GLY A 141 12.81 -22.74 28.25
N GLU A 142 12.03 -23.62 28.86
CA GLU A 142 12.38 -25.05 29.02
C GLU A 142 12.38 -25.81 27.68
N GLY A 143 13.52 -26.39 27.33
CA GLY A 143 13.66 -27.31 26.19
C GLY A 143 14.14 -26.68 24.87
N LEU A 144 14.33 -25.36 24.80
CA LEU A 144 14.86 -24.67 23.61
C LEU A 144 16.31 -24.20 23.83
N PRO A 145 17.17 -24.27 22.80
CA PRO A 145 18.53 -23.75 22.91
C PRO A 145 18.51 -22.22 23.05
N PRO A 146 19.43 -21.65 23.85
CA PRO A 146 19.54 -20.21 23.99
C PRO A 146 19.96 -19.58 22.66
N VAL A 147 19.42 -18.40 22.37
CA VAL A 147 19.68 -17.68 21.11
C VAL A 147 20.46 -16.40 21.36
N THR A 148 21.29 -16.04 20.38
CA THR A 148 21.98 -14.75 20.39
C THR A 148 21.08 -13.71 19.72
N SER A 149 20.76 -12.65 20.44
CA SER A 149 20.02 -11.50 19.94
C SER A 149 20.93 -10.28 19.94
N CYS A 150 21.11 -9.67 18.78
CA CYS A 150 21.86 -8.43 18.62
C CYS A 150 20.92 -7.25 18.35
N GLU A 151 21.16 -6.13 19.03
CA GLU A 151 20.38 -4.91 18.91
C GLU A 151 21.23 -3.72 18.49
N GLY A 152 20.56 -2.71 17.94
CA GLY A 152 21.14 -1.43 17.57
C GLY A 152 21.07 -1.15 16.08
N LEU A 153 21.43 0.09 15.70
CA LEU A 153 21.39 0.57 14.32
C LEU A 153 22.38 -0.15 13.39
N GLY A 154 23.34 -0.90 13.95
CA GLY A 154 24.25 -1.78 13.22
C GLY A 154 23.55 -2.97 12.58
N VAL A 155 22.49 -3.45 13.21
CA VAL A 155 21.70 -4.56 12.69
C VAL A 155 20.75 -4.04 11.60
N PRO A 156 20.79 -4.58 10.37
CA PRO A 156 20.01 -4.07 9.24
C PRO A 156 18.51 -3.95 9.53
N VAL A 157 17.92 -4.91 10.26
CA VAL A 157 16.49 -4.92 10.57
C VAL A 157 16.07 -3.66 11.34
N TYR A 158 16.83 -3.30 12.38
CA TYR A 158 16.52 -2.13 13.20
C TYR A 158 16.69 -0.85 12.42
N PHE A 159 17.74 -0.72 11.61
CA PHE A 159 17.91 0.45 10.75
C PHE A 159 16.74 0.63 9.78
N TYR A 160 16.29 -0.46 9.16
CA TYR A 160 15.14 -0.44 8.25
C TYR A 160 13.85 -0.04 8.97
N LEU A 161 13.56 -0.63 10.14
CA LEU A 161 12.40 -0.28 10.94
C LEU A 161 12.44 1.19 11.38
N GLN A 162 13.60 1.74 11.75
CA GLN A 162 13.71 3.15 12.11
C GLN A 162 13.36 4.08 10.95
N ILE A 163 13.71 3.72 9.71
CA ILE A 163 13.27 4.48 8.54
C ILE A 163 11.75 4.44 8.41
N VAL A 164 11.12 3.28 8.58
CA VAL A 164 9.64 3.17 8.58
C VAL A 164 9.04 4.07 9.66
N TRP A 165 9.59 4.05 10.87
CA TRP A 165 9.11 4.87 11.97
C TRP A 165 9.26 6.37 11.69
N ILE A 166 10.32 6.82 11.01
CA ILE A 166 10.46 8.22 10.57
C ILE A 166 9.32 8.62 9.61
N PHE A 167 8.87 7.71 8.73
CA PHE A 167 7.71 7.98 7.86
C PHE A 167 6.42 8.18 8.65
N THR A 168 6.27 7.54 9.81
CA THR A 168 5.11 7.74 10.70
C THR A 168 5.08 9.14 11.32
N ILE A 169 6.24 9.77 11.58
CA ILE A 169 6.33 11.17 12.03
C ILE A 169 5.68 12.07 10.99
N PHE A 170 6.01 11.87 9.71
CA PHE A 170 5.43 12.64 8.62
C PHE A 170 3.93 12.42 8.48
N THR A 171 3.41 11.21 8.73
CA THR A 171 1.96 10.94 8.68
C THR A 171 1.18 11.86 9.61
N ALA A 172 1.51 11.85 10.91
CA ALA A 172 0.78 12.61 11.92
C ALA A 172 0.99 14.12 11.77
N ALA A 173 2.22 14.55 11.45
CA ALA A 173 2.52 15.96 11.22
C ALA A 173 1.74 16.51 10.01
N VAL A 174 1.76 15.81 8.86
CA VAL A 174 1.03 16.25 7.67
C VAL A 174 -0.48 16.22 7.91
N LEU A 175 -1.00 15.21 8.61
CA LEU A 175 -2.42 15.14 8.97
C LEU A 175 -2.86 16.36 9.79
N PHE A 176 -2.04 16.74 10.78
CA PHE A 176 -2.27 17.94 11.58
C PHE A 176 -2.29 19.22 10.74
N TYR A 177 -1.26 19.42 9.89
CA TYR A 177 -1.19 20.60 9.02
C TYR A 177 -2.36 20.67 8.04
N TYR A 178 -2.76 19.53 7.49
CA TYR A 178 -3.88 19.43 6.56
C TYR A 178 -5.19 19.83 7.23
N ALA A 179 -5.50 19.24 8.39
CA ALA A 179 -6.72 19.55 9.12
C ALA A 179 -6.75 21.00 9.65
N ALA A 180 -5.62 21.50 10.16
CA ALA A 180 -5.50 22.88 10.64
C ALA A 180 -5.70 23.90 9.51
N PHE A 181 -5.16 23.61 8.31
CA PHE A 181 -5.35 24.46 7.14
C PHE A 181 -6.79 24.43 6.63
N LEU A 182 -7.40 23.23 6.53
CA LEU A 182 -8.75 23.06 6.01
C LEU A 182 -9.77 23.75 6.94
N GLY A 183 -9.63 23.59 8.25
CA GLY A 183 -10.49 24.26 9.24
C GLY A 183 -10.12 25.72 9.55
N ASN A 184 -8.98 26.20 9.05
CA ASN A 184 -8.40 27.51 9.36
C ASN A 184 -8.32 27.78 10.88
N SER A 185 -8.03 26.74 11.67
CA SER A 185 -7.96 26.82 13.13
C SER A 185 -7.03 25.74 13.70
N LEU A 186 -6.34 26.04 14.80
CA LEU A 186 -5.50 25.08 15.51
C LEU A 186 -6.33 23.93 16.10
N SER A 187 -7.52 24.25 16.63
CA SER A 187 -8.46 23.29 17.21
C SER A 187 -8.85 22.19 16.22
N SER A 188 -9.01 22.53 14.93
CA SER A 188 -9.28 21.56 13.88
C SER A 188 -8.17 20.55 13.69
N GLY A 189 -6.91 20.99 13.78
CA GLY A 189 -5.75 20.10 13.72
C GLY A 189 -5.69 19.15 14.92
N ILE A 190 -5.88 19.68 16.14
CA ILE A 190 -5.85 18.89 17.39
C ILE A 190 -6.94 17.81 17.39
N ILE A 191 -8.18 18.16 17.02
CA ILE A 191 -9.29 17.20 16.95
C ILE A 191 -9.00 16.09 15.93
N ALA A 192 -8.50 16.43 14.75
CA ALA A 192 -8.17 15.45 13.73
C ALA A 192 -7.10 14.46 14.20
N VAL A 193 -6.06 14.94 14.89
CA VAL A 193 -4.99 14.09 15.43
C VAL A 193 -5.49 13.23 16.59
N LEU A 194 -6.32 13.76 17.49
CA LEU A 194 -6.93 12.97 18.57
C LEU A 194 -7.81 11.85 18.00
N LEU A 195 -8.65 12.15 17.01
CA LEU A 195 -9.46 11.15 16.32
C LEU A 195 -8.62 10.07 15.63
N PHE A 196 -7.48 10.47 15.04
CA PHE A 196 -6.53 9.55 14.43
C PHE A 196 -5.92 8.60 15.48
N PHE A 197 -5.50 9.09 16.65
CA PHE A 197 -4.96 8.23 17.71
C PHE A 197 -6.03 7.34 18.36
N TYR A 198 -7.25 7.83 18.57
CA TYR A 198 -8.35 7.03 19.12
C TYR A 198 -8.81 5.90 18.19
N ASN A 199 -8.55 6.04 16.89
CA ASN A 199 -8.87 5.04 15.87
C ASN A 199 -7.59 4.54 15.16
N HIS A 200 -6.45 4.49 15.86
CA HIS A 200 -5.14 4.21 15.24
C HIS A 200 -5.13 2.89 14.46
N ASN A 201 -5.64 1.81 15.06
CA ASN A 201 -5.83 0.49 14.45
C ASN A 201 -6.67 0.49 13.16
N GLU A 202 -7.57 1.46 12.99
CA GLU A 202 -8.45 1.59 11.83
C GLU A 202 -7.85 2.55 10.77
N CYS A 203 -6.96 3.45 11.18
CA CYS A 203 -6.30 4.45 10.35
C CYS A 203 -4.99 3.96 9.75
N THR A 204 -4.26 3.09 10.46
CA THR A 204 -2.98 2.54 10.02
C THR A 204 -2.79 1.14 10.61
N ARG A 205 -1.87 0.39 10.01
CA ARG A 205 -1.46 -0.94 10.46
C ARG A 205 0.05 -1.09 10.55
N VAL A 206 0.75 0.05 10.49
CA VAL A 206 2.21 0.11 10.46
C VAL A 206 2.84 -0.55 11.68
N GLN A 207 2.13 -0.63 12.82
CA GLN A 207 2.58 -1.35 14.01
C GLN A 207 2.61 -2.88 13.86
N TRP A 208 1.85 -3.47 12.93
CA TRP A 208 1.89 -4.93 12.69
C TRP A 208 2.63 -5.28 11.41
N THR A 209 2.57 -4.40 10.41
CA THR A 209 3.16 -4.67 9.09
C THR A 209 4.04 -3.51 8.62
N PRO A 210 5.17 -3.23 9.28
CA PRO A 210 5.98 -2.03 8.99
C PRO A 210 6.52 -1.96 7.54
N PRO A 211 7.14 -3.03 6.97
CA PRO A 211 7.75 -3.01 5.63
C PRO A 211 6.79 -2.94 4.45
N LEU A 212 5.51 -2.65 4.65
CA LEU A 212 4.56 -2.54 3.55
C LEU A 212 4.73 -1.22 2.79
N ARG A 213 4.41 -1.27 1.49
CA ARG A 213 4.54 -0.13 0.58
C ARG A 213 3.70 1.07 1.00
N GLU A 214 2.50 0.84 1.53
CA GLU A 214 1.66 1.94 1.98
C GLU A 214 2.25 2.70 3.18
N SER A 215 3.09 2.07 4.02
CA SER A 215 3.78 2.75 5.13
C SER A 215 4.65 3.92 4.63
N PHE A 216 5.24 3.78 3.44
CA PHE A 216 6.08 4.79 2.82
C PHE A 216 5.30 5.74 1.90
N ALA A 217 4.36 5.20 1.11
CA ALA A 217 3.63 5.99 0.12
C ALA A 217 2.52 6.83 0.75
N TYR A 218 1.87 6.36 1.81
CA TYR A 218 0.73 7.05 2.42
C TYR A 218 1.04 8.47 2.94
N PRO A 219 2.14 8.70 3.70
CA PRO A 219 2.50 10.04 4.16
C PRO A 219 2.78 11.00 2.99
N VAL A 220 3.37 10.47 1.91
CA VAL A 220 3.68 11.23 0.70
C VAL A 220 2.39 11.58 -0.06
N LEU A 221 1.46 10.63 -0.20
CA LEU A 221 0.13 10.84 -0.78
C LEU A 221 -0.67 11.88 0.01
N LEU A 222 -0.62 11.82 1.34
CA LEU A 222 -1.28 12.80 2.21
C LEU A 222 -0.69 14.20 2.02
N SER A 223 0.64 14.30 1.91
CA SER A 223 1.34 15.57 1.61
C SER A 223 1.00 16.09 0.21
N GLN A 224 0.83 15.19 -0.76
CA GLN A 224 0.41 15.51 -2.11
C GLN A 224 -1.02 16.08 -2.14
N MET A 225 -1.97 15.45 -1.44
CA MET A 225 -3.37 15.91 -1.35
C MET A 225 -3.49 17.23 -0.57
N TYR A 226 -2.69 17.40 0.49
CA TYR A 226 -2.56 18.67 1.21
C TYR A 226 -2.10 19.80 0.27
N ARG A 227 -1.02 19.57 -0.49
CA ARG A 227 -0.50 20.56 -1.46
C ARG A 227 -1.50 20.87 -2.56
N LEU A 228 -2.24 19.87 -3.06
CA LEU A 228 -3.31 20.13 -4.02
C LEU A 228 -4.41 21.00 -3.39
N THR A 229 -4.80 20.75 -2.15
CA THR A 229 -5.80 21.56 -1.43
C THR A 229 -5.33 23.02 -1.30
N LEU A 230 -4.04 23.26 -1.02
CA LEU A 230 -3.43 24.60 -1.02
C LEU A 230 -3.56 25.26 -2.41
N ILE A 231 -3.18 24.54 -3.49
CA ILE A 231 -3.23 25.02 -4.88
C ILE A 231 -4.67 25.38 -5.28
N ILE A 232 -5.66 24.55 -4.93
CA ILE A 232 -7.06 24.81 -5.24
C ILE A 232 -7.54 26.08 -4.54
N ARG A 233 -7.21 26.27 -3.26
CA ARG A 233 -7.61 27.46 -2.50
C ARG A 233 -6.97 28.72 -3.07
N GLU A 234 -5.66 28.72 -3.31
CA GLU A 234 -4.94 29.87 -3.85
C GLU A 234 -5.36 30.18 -5.29
N GLY A 235 -5.46 29.17 -6.16
CA GLY A 235 -5.82 29.32 -7.57
C GLY A 235 -7.30 29.68 -7.81
N THR A 236 -8.16 29.54 -6.80
CA THR A 236 -9.55 30.03 -6.85
C THR A 236 -9.66 31.47 -6.36
N LEU A 237 -8.81 31.88 -5.41
CA LEU A 237 -8.80 33.24 -4.85
C LEU A 237 -7.97 34.23 -5.70
N GLN A 238 -6.88 33.76 -6.29
CA GLN A 238 -5.97 34.52 -7.13
C GLN A 238 -6.06 34.06 -8.59
N ASP A 239 -5.47 34.82 -9.51
CA ASP A 239 -5.31 34.38 -10.90
C ASP A 239 -4.53 33.06 -10.96
N PRO A 240 -5.01 32.02 -11.67
CA PRO A 240 -4.31 30.74 -11.83
C PRO A 240 -2.84 30.87 -12.27
N GLN A 241 -2.48 31.95 -12.98
CA GLN A 241 -1.10 32.20 -13.42
C GLN A 241 -0.16 32.67 -12.29
N LYS A 242 -0.70 33.10 -11.15
CA LYS A 242 0.05 33.59 -9.99
C LYS A 242 0.29 32.54 -8.91
N VAL A 243 -0.22 31.32 -9.09
CA VAL A 243 0.03 30.20 -8.17
C VAL A 243 1.55 29.97 -8.07
N PRO A 244 2.12 29.86 -6.85
CA PRO A 244 3.55 29.68 -6.67
C PRO A 244 4.06 28.43 -7.40
N LYS A 245 5.01 28.61 -8.32
CA LYS A 245 5.62 27.49 -9.06
C LYS A 245 6.27 26.44 -8.14
N ASP A 246 6.82 26.89 -7.01
CA ASP A 246 7.39 26.02 -5.97
C ASP A 246 6.35 25.02 -5.42
N LEU A 247 5.10 25.47 -5.19
CA LEU A 247 4.03 24.61 -4.67
C LEU A 247 3.62 23.55 -5.70
N LEU A 248 3.52 23.92 -6.98
CA LEU A 248 3.26 23.00 -8.09
C LEU A 248 4.39 21.97 -8.27
N GLN A 249 5.65 22.40 -8.18
CA GLN A 249 6.81 21.50 -8.24
C GLN A 249 6.80 20.51 -7.06
N LYS A 250 6.55 21.02 -5.86
CA LYS A 250 6.40 20.22 -4.64
C LYS A 250 5.28 19.19 -4.75
N MET A 251 4.13 19.53 -5.33
CA MET A 251 3.05 18.57 -5.59
C MET A 251 3.50 17.47 -6.56
N GLY A 252 4.17 17.82 -7.65
CA GLY A 252 4.62 16.83 -8.64
C GLY A 252 5.73 15.92 -8.10
N ILE A 253 6.69 16.45 -7.34
CA ILE A 253 7.73 15.61 -6.70
C ILE A 253 7.08 14.60 -5.74
N ALA A 254 6.11 15.03 -4.93
CA ALA A 254 5.36 14.12 -4.06
C ALA A 254 4.60 13.06 -4.88
N THR A 255 4.03 13.44 -6.02
CA THR A 255 3.36 12.51 -6.95
C THR A 255 4.34 11.47 -7.50
N VAL A 256 5.53 11.86 -7.97
CA VAL A 256 6.58 10.95 -8.43
C VAL A 256 7.00 9.99 -7.32
N ILE A 257 7.32 10.51 -6.13
CA ILE A 257 7.74 9.68 -4.99
C ILE A 257 6.64 8.67 -4.64
N SER A 258 5.36 9.09 -4.61
CA SER A 258 4.25 8.17 -4.30
C SER A 258 4.09 7.05 -5.32
N LEU A 259 4.24 7.34 -6.62
CA LEU A 259 4.18 6.34 -7.69
C LEU A 259 5.37 5.38 -7.63
N CYS A 260 6.56 5.87 -7.27
CA CYS A 260 7.76 5.05 -7.13
C CYS A 260 7.82 4.25 -5.81
N CYS A 261 7.16 4.71 -4.75
CA CYS A 261 7.08 3.99 -3.48
C CYS A 261 6.00 2.92 -3.48
N TRP A 262 4.93 3.11 -4.27
CA TRP A 262 3.81 2.19 -4.29
C TRP A 262 3.08 2.22 -5.62
N GLN A 263 3.02 1.04 -6.26
CA GLN A 263 2.38 0.87 -7.56
C GLN A 263 0.91 1.28 -7.54
N PHE A 264 0.16 1.01 -6.46
CA PHE A 264 -1.28 1.31 -6.38
C PHE A 264 -1.61 2.78 -6.13
N SER A 265 -0.59 3.64 -5.95
CA SER A 265 -0.79 5.09 -5.83
C SER A 265 -1.58 5.68 -7.01
N HIS A 266 -1.47 5.09 -8.21
CA HIS A 266 -2.23 5.54 -9.38
C HIS A 266 -3.75 5.41 -9.20
N PHE A 267 -4.27 4.44 -8.43
CA PHE A 267 -5.70 4.36 -8.12
C PHE A 267 -6.18 5.53 -7.27
N VAL A 268 -5.41 5.90 -6.24
CA VAL A 268 -5.69 7.06 -5.40
C VAL A 268 -5.67 8.35 -6.24
N LEU A 269 -4.65 8.50 -7.10
CA LEU A 269 -4.54 9.66 -7.98
C LEU A 269 -5.65 9.71 -9.05
N THR A 270 -6.17 8.57 -9.51
CA THR A 270 -7.36 8.52 -10.39
C THR A 270 -8.57 9.12 -9.69
N THR A 271 -8.85 8.75 -8.44
CA THR A 271 -9.98 9.34 -7.69
C THR A 271 -9.83 10.85 -7.52
N GLN A 272 -8.59 11.33 -7.32
CA GLN A 272 -8.28 12.76 -7.27
C GLN A 272 -8.53 13.46 -8.61
N VAL A 273 -8.15 12.86 -9.75
CA VAL A 273 -8.44 13.41 -11.09
C VAL A 273 -9.94 13.45 -11.36
N VAL A 274 -10.68 12.39 -10.99
CA VAL A 274 -12.16 12.36 -11.09
C VAL A 274 -12.78 13.49 -10.24
N ALA A 275 -12.34 13.69 -9.00
CA ALA A 275 -12.82 14.79 -8.16
C ALA A 275 -12.54 16.17 -8.79
N LEU A 276 -11.34 16.38 -9.36
CA LEU A 276 -10.99 17.61 -10.07
C LEU A 276 -11.84 17.83 -11.33
N LEU A 277 -12.14 16.77 -12.08
CA LEU A 277 -13.03 16.83 -13.25
C LEU A 277 -14.45 17.23 -12.85
N ILE A 278 -15.00 16.66 -11.78
CA ILE A 278 -16.31 17.05 -11.24
C ILE A 278 -16.32 18.53 -10.88
N LEU A 279 -15.31 19.03 -10.18
CA LEU A 279 -15.21 20.45 -9.82
C LEU A 279 -15.06 21.37 -11.04
N LYS A 280 -14.35 20.92 -12.07
CA LYS A 280 -14.24 21.61 -13.36
C LYS A 280 -15.58 21.66 -14.10
N TRP A 281 -16.27 20.53 -14.22
CA TRP A 281 -17.58 20.45 -14.89
C TRP A 281 -18.64 21.28 -14.18
N MET A 282 -18.58 21.34 -12.84
CA MET A 282 -19.41 22.24 -12.03
C MET A 282 -18.99 23.73 -12.16
N LYS A 283 -17.89 24.05 -12.86
CA LYS A 283 -17.33 25.41 -12.98
C LYS A 283 -17.00 26.05 -11.62
N ILE A 284 -16.70 25.22 -10.60
CA ILE A 284 -16.20 25.66 -9.30
C ILE A 284 -14.72 26.07 -9.42
N ILE A 285 -13.95 25.29 -10.18
CA ILE A 285 -12.54 25.54 -10.49
C ILE A 285 -12.41 26.07 -11.93
N PRO A 286 -11.57 27.09 -12.19
CA PRO A 286 -11.32 27.57 -13.54
C PRO A 286 -10.54 26.55 -14.39
N ASN A 287 -10.86 26.47 -15.68
CA ASN A 287 -10.22 25.55 -16.64
C ASN A 287 -8.69 25.71 -16.70
N ASP A 288 -8.16 26.92 -16.49
CA ASP A 288 -6.72 27.17 -16.50
C ASP A 288 -6.02 26.57 -15.27
N LEU A 289 -6.67 26.57 -14.10
CA LEU A 289 -6.14 25.93 -12.90
C LEU A 289 -6.10 24.40 -13.09
N TYR A 290 -7.16 23.81 -13.65
CA TYR A 290 -7.19 22.39 -14.01
C TYR A 290 -6.04 22.03 -14.96
N ARG A 291 -5.79 22.83 -15.99
CA ARG A 291 -4.68 22.61 -16.94
C ARG A 291 -3.30 22.72 -16.28
N CYS A 292 -3.14 23.59 -15.29
CA CYS A 292 -1.89 23.67 -14.52
C CYS A 292 -1.64 22.41 -13.69
N ILE A 293 -2.67 21.95 -12.97
CA ILE A 293 -2.61 20.72 -12.16
C ILE A 293 -2.39 19.49 -13.07
N PHE A 294 -3.07 19.44 -14.22
CA PHE A 294 -2.87 18.40 -15.24
C PHE A 294 -1.40 18.32 -15.69
N LYS A 295 -0.78 19.46 -16.03
CA LYS A 295 0.63 19.49 -16.45
C LYS A 295 1.53 18.87 -15.38
N VAL A 296 1.23 19.12 -14.10
CA VAL A 296 1.96 18.55 -12.97
C VAL A 296 1.84 17.02 -12.95
N HIS A 297 0.62 16.49 -13.03
CA HIS A 297 0.42 15.04 -13.11
C HIS A 297 1.07 14.43 -14.36
N GLY A 298 0.97 15.07 -15.52
CA GLY A 298 1.56 14.59 -16.78
C GLY A 298 3.07 14.41 -16.72
N TRP A 299 3.82 15.42 -16.26
CA TRP A 299 5.27 15.25 -16.12
C TRP A 299 5.64 14.28 -14.98
N SER A 300 4.82 14.21 -13.93
CA SER A 300 5.05 13.26 -12.83
C SER A 300 4.97 11.81 -13.30
N ILE A 301 3.99 11.49 -14.17
CA ILE A 301 3.88 10.16 -14.79
C ILE A 301 5.12 9.87 -15.65
N LEU A 302 5.51 10.80 -16.52
CA LEU A 302 6.67 10.62 -17.40
C LEU A 302 7.98 10.39 -16.64
N LEU A 303 8.16 11.05 -15.49
CA LEU A 303 9.33 10.79 -14.65
C LEU A 303 9.22 9.45 -13.92
N ALA A 304 8.04 9.11 -13.40
CA ALA A 304 7.82 7.83 -12.72
C ALA A 304 8.05 6.64 -13.66
N THR A 305 7.57 6.69 -14.91
CA THR A 305 7.81 5.64 -15.92
C THR A 305 9.28 5.49 -16.32
N GLY A 306 10.10 6.53 -16.13
CA GLY A 306 11.55 6.44 -16.32
C GLY A 306 12.28 5.73 -15.16
N ILE A 307 11.66 5.68 -13.98
CA ILE A 307 12.26 5.14 -12.74
C ILE A 307 11.77 3.70 -12.49
N THR A 308 10.47 3.46 -12.57
CA THR A 308 9.84 2.14 -12.34
C THR A 308 9.59 1.41 -13.66
N ASP A 309 9.02 0.21 -13.60
CA ASP A 309 8.46 -0.42 -14.79
C ASP A 309 7.31 0.45 -15.32
N GLY A 310 7.50 1.06 -16.50
CA GLY A 310 6.64 2.10 -17.02
C GLY A 310 5.36 1.57 -17.68
N PHE A 311 5.34 0.30 -18.09
CA PHE A 311 4.23 -0.27 -18.85
C PHE A 311 2.90 -0.28 -18.08
N PRO A 312 2.82 -0.79 -16.83
CA PRO A 312 1.55 -0.81 -16.10
C PRO A 312 0.97 0.58 -15.85
N LEU A 313 1.84 1.58 -15.61
CA LEU A 313 1.42 2.96 -15.36
C LEU A 313 0.89 3.65 -16.63
N LEU A 314 1.48 3.39 -17.80
CA LEU A 314 1.02 3.96 -19.08
C LEU A 314 -0.32 3.39 -19.54
N TYR A 315 -0.61 2.13 -19.23
CA TYR A 315 -1.90 1.49 -19.54
C TYR A 315 -2.93 1.59 -18.40
N SER A 316 -2.65 2.39 -17.38
CA SER A 316 -3.57 2.57 -16.24
C SER A 316 -4.70 3.55 -16.59
N LEU A 317 -5.86 3.34 -15.97
CA LEU A 317 -7.01 4.27 -16.01
C LEU A 317 -6.61 5.71 -15.67
N TYR A 318 -5.61 5.89 -14.80
CA TYR A 318 -5.07 7.19 -14.42
C TYR A 318 -4.52 7.96 -15.62
N PHE A 319 -3.66 7.33 -16.42
CA PHE A 319 -3.09 7.94 -17.62
C PHE A 319 -4.15 8.15 -18.69
N ASN A 320 -5.00 7.14 -18.93
CA ASN A 320 -6.07 7.20 -19.93
C ASN A 320 -7.04 8.36 -19.67
N LEU A 321 -7.51 8.51 -18.42
CA LEU A 321 -8.39 9.60 -18.02
C LEU A 321 -7.73 10.98 -18.17
N LEU A 322 -6.46 11.09 -17.78
CA LEU A 322 -5.69 12.33 -17.94
C LEU A 322 -5.54 12.71 -19.43
N LEU A 323 -5.15 11.75 -20.27
CA LEU A 323 -4.95 11.96 -21.70
C LEU A 323 -6.25 12.44 -22.38
N ILE A 324 -7.35 11.71 -22.19
CA ILE A 324 -8.65 12.02 -22.80
C ILE A 324 -9.18 13.36 -22.32
N SER A 325 -9.16 13.62 -21.00
CA SER A 325 -9.68 14.88 -20.47
C SER A 325 -8.94 16.10 -21.03
N ASN A 326 -7.66 15.97 -21.36
CA ASN A 326 -6.89 17.05 -21.98
C ASN A 326 -7.28 17.26 -23.44
N VAL A 327 -7.37 16.18 -24.22
CA VAL A 327 -7.78 16.24 -25.62
C VAL A 327 -9.16 16.88 -25.74
N VAL A 328 -10.13 16.42 -24.93
CA VAL A 328 -11.48 16.98 -24.91
C VAL A 328 -11.46 18.45 -24.48
N SER A 329 -10.69 18.82 -23.45
CA SER A 329 -10.60 20.22 -23.03
C SER A 329 -9.90 21.14 -24.05
N LEU A 330 -9.11 20.60 -24.97
CA LEU A 330 -8.56 21.37 -26.09
C LEU A 330 -9.63 21.62 -27.16
N THR A 331 -10.49 20.63 -27.43
CA THR A 331 -11.63 20.78 -28.36
C THR A 331 -12.67 21.79 -27.87
N GLU A 332 -12.74 22.07 -26.56
CA GLU A 332 -13.58 23.13 -25.97
C GLU A 332 -13.25 24.51 -26.54
N LYS A 333 -11.96 24.79 -26.84
CA LYS A 333 -11.57 26.06 -27.48
C LYS A 333 -12.07 26.18 -28.93
N LEU A 334 -12.19 25.05 -29.62
CA LEU A 334 -12.62 24.99 -31.02
C LEU A 334 -14.16 25.05 -31.15
N THR A 335 -14.88 24.62 -30.12
CA THR A 335 -16.36 24.53 -30.09
C THR A 335 -17.05 25.71 -29.41
N HIS A 336 -16.39 26.88 -29.37
CA HIS A 336 -16.88 28.10 -28.69
C HIS A 336 -18.26 28.59 -29.20
N PHE A 337 -18.72 28.12 -30.37
CA PHE A 337 -20.03 28.47 -30.92
C PHE A 337 -21.23 27.78 -30.21
N MET A 338 -20.99 26.73 -29.41
CA MET A 338 -22.03 26.00 -28.69
C MET A 338 -22.38 26.64 -27.34
N GLY A 339 -23.62 26.48 -26.88
CA GLY A 339 -24.02 26.96 -25.54
C GLY A 339 -23.28 26.26 -24.41
N ILE A 340 -22.86 27.01 -23.39
CA ILE A 340 -21.99 26.55 -22.27
C ILE A 340 -22.49 25.28 -21.58
N LYS A 341 -23.81 25.15 -21.37
CA LYS A 341 -24.41 23.96 -20.74
C LYS A 341 -24.28 22.72 -21.62
N LEU A 342 -24.60 22.86 -22.92
CA LEU A 342 -24.50 21.77 -23.89
C LEU A 342 -23.04 21.34 -24.08
N GLN A 343 -22.12 22.30 -24.10
CA GLN A 343 -20.69 22.06 -24.18
C GLN A 343 -20.17 21.24 -22.98
N THR A 344 -20.62 21.58 -21.77
CA THR A 344 -20.22 20.85 -20.55
C THR A 344 -20.77 19.42 -20.55
N ILE A 345 -22.03 19.22 -20.97
CA ILE A 345 -22.64 17.88 -21.10
C ILE A 345 -21.89 17.05 -22.14
N LEU A 346 -21.58 17.64 -23.31
CA LEU A 346 -20.83 16.97 -24.36
C LEU A 346 -19.43 16.58 -23.87
N GLU A 347 -18.75 17.46 -23.14
CA GLU A 347 -17.44 17.18 -22.54
C GLU A 347 -17.50 16.00 -21.56
N ILE A 348 -18.52 15.93 -20.69
CA ILE A 348 -18.71 14.81 -19.75
C ILE A 348 -18.88 13.50 -20.53
N VAL A 349 -19.83 13.47 -21.47
CA VAL A 349 -20.16 12.27 -22.25
C VAL A 349 -18.96 11.82 -23.06
N LEU A 350 -18.28 12.73 -23.75
CA LEU A 350 -17.12 12.41 -24.57
C LEU A 350 -15.94 11.93 -23.71
N THR A 351 -15.70 12.56 -22.55
CA THR A 351 -14.64 12.12 -21.63
C THR A 351 -14.89 10.70 -21.14
N ILE A 352 -16.12 10.36 -20.74
CA ILE A 352 -16.46 9.03 -20.25
C ILE A 352 -16.36 7.99 -21.37
N ILE A 353 -16.99 8.23 -22.53
CA ILE A 353 -17.00 7.26 -23.64
C ILE A 353 -15.60 7.03 -24.18
N CYS A 354 -14.81 8.09 -24.40
CA CYS A 354 -13.45 7.95 -24.90
C CYS A 354 -12.51 7.28 -23.89
N THR A 355 -12.70 7.54 -22.58
CA THR A 355 -11.90 6.86 -21.55
C THR A 355 -12.23 5.37 -21.51
N LEU A 356 -13.51 4.99 -21.56
CA LEU A 356 -13.92 3.57 -21.61
C LEU A 356 -13.40 2.86 -22.87
N TYR A 357 -13.41 3.55 -24.01
CA TYR A 357 -12.88 3.01 -25.26
C TYR A 357 -11.35 2.80 -25.19
N LEU A 358 -10.59 3.79 -24.71
CA LEU A 358 -9.15 3.65 -24.52
C LEU A 358 -8.81 2.60 -23.47
N GLU A 359 -9.61 2.46 -22.41
CA GLU A 359 -9.38 1.46 -21.38
C GLU A 359 -9.60 0.05 -21.96
N SER A 360 -10.67 -0.16 -22.73
CA SER A 360 -10.90 -1.43 -23.42
C SER A 360 -9.78 -1.77 -24.40
N PHE A 361 -9.22 -0.77 -25.09
CA PHE A 361 -8.07 -0.95 -25.96
C PHE A 361 -6.81 -1.28 -25.16
N SER A 362 -6.56 -0.56 -24.07
CA SER A 362 -5.40 -0.76 -23.18
C SER A 362 -5.42 -2.15 -22.53
N ALA A 363 -6.60 -2.62 -22.10
CA ALA A 363 -6.78 -3.96 -21.54
C ALA A 363 -6.50 -5.08 -22.56
N SER A 364 -6.77 -4.85 -23.85
CA SER A 364 -6.41 -5.78 -24.93
C SER A 364 -4.89 -5.86 -25.15
N LEU A 365 -4.18 -4.74 -24.95
CA LEU A 365 -2.72 -4.68 -25.10
C LEU A 365 -1.97 -5.18 -23.85
N SER A 366 -2.56 -5.04 -22.67
CA SER A 366 -1.94 -5.39 -21.39
C SER A 366 -2.96 -6.06 -20.47
N GLU A 367 -2.93 -7.39 -20.42
CA GLU A 367 -3.80 -8.19 -19.55
C GLU A 367 -3.48 -8.05 -18.05
N ASP A 368 -2.40 -7.35 -17.69
CA ASP A 368 -2.00 -7.16 -16.30
C ASP A 368 -3.03 -6.34 -15.49
N ASN A 369 -3.79 -5.43 -16.12
CA ASN A 369 -4.80 -4.60 -15.44
C ASN A 369 -6.21 -5.22 -15.41
N ALA A 370 -6.46 -6.30 -16.16
CA ALA A 370 -7.78 -6.93 -16.24
C ALA A 370 -8.25 -7.51 -14.89
N HIS A 371 -7.31 -8.01 -14.09
CA HIS A 371 -7.62 -8.72 -12.84
C HIS A 371 -8.31 -7.85 -11.77
N VAL A 372 -8.04 -6.54 -11.74
CA VAL A 372 -8.70 -5.62 -10.78
C VAL A 372 -10.16 -5.39 -11.17
N PHE A 373 -10.44 -5.29 -12.47
CA PHE A 373 -11.81 -5.18 -12.96
C PHE A 373 -12.58 -6.49 -12.77
N ASP A 374 -11.92 -7.63 -12.99
CA ASP A 374 -12.49 -8.95 -12.73
C ASP A 374 -12.77 -9.16 -11.23
N LEU A 375 -11.94 -8.62 -10.34
CA LEU A 375 -12.18 -8.61 -8.89
C LEU A 375 -13.43 -7.78 -8.54
N LEU A 376 -13.58 -6.57 -9.10
CA LEU A 376 -14.76 -5.74 -8.89
C LEU A 376 -16.03 -6.41 -9.48
N LYS A 377 -15.90 -7.03 -10.65
CA LYS A 377 -16.97 -7.80 -11.29
C LYS A 377 -17.37 -9.02 -10.44
N ALA A 378 -16.41 -9.75 -9.88
CA ALA A 378 -16.66 -10.89 -8.99
C ALA A 378 -17.35 -10.47 -7.69
N LYS A 379 -17.10 -9.25 -7.20
CA LYS A 379 -17.80 -8.69 -6.03
C LYS A 379 -19.22 -8.22 -6.32
N LEU A 380 -19.47 -7.70 -7.52
CA LEU A 380 -20.77 -7.13 -7.91
C LEU A 380 -21.70 -8.13 -8.62
N THR A 381 -21.14 -9.20 -9.17
CA THR A 381 -21.85 -10.20 -9.98
C THR A 381 -21.49 -11.62 -9.51
N SER A 382 -22.16 -12.64 -10.04
CA SER A 382 -21.83 -14.04 -9.74
C SER A 382 -20.61 -14.58 -10.49
N TYR A 383 -19.74 -13.71 -11.02
CA TYR A 383 -18.51 -14.12 -11.71
C TYR A 383 -17.51 -14.69 -10.69
N LYS A 384 -17.03 -15.91 -10.93
CA LYS A 384 -16.04 -16.60 -10.09
C LYS A 384 -14.98 -17.21 -11.00
N ASP A 385 -13.72 -16.92 -10.74
CA ASP A 385 -12.57 -17.60 -11.32
C ASP A 385 -11.53 -17.91 -10.22
N PHE A 386 -10.49 -18.69 -10.52
CA PHE A 386 -9.49 -19.06 -9.53
C PHE A 386 -8.82 -17.84 -8.86
N HIS A 387 -8.51 -16.81 -9.64
CA HIS A 387 -7.78 -15.64 -9.19
C HIS A 387 -8.63 -14.70 -8.32
N THR A 388 -9.87 -14.46 -8.73
CA THR A 388 -10.85 -13.65 -7.98
C THR A 388 -11.27 -14.35 -6.70
N MET A 389 -11.46 -15.68 -6.71
CA MET A 389 -11.75 -16.46 -5.50
C MET A 389 -10.60 -16.40 -4.49
N LEU A 390 -9.34 -16.45 -4.95
CA LEU A 390 -8.17 -16.33 -4.06
C LEU A 390 -8.20 -15.01 -3.28
N TYR A 391 -8.69 -13.93 -3.91
CA TYR A 391 -8.89 -12.64 -3.26
C TYR A 391 -10.18 -12.58 -2.44
N THR A 392 -11.35 -12.92 -3.00
CA THR A 392 -12.65 -12.77 -2.32
C THR A 392 -12.83 -13.69 -1.11
N CYS A 393 -12.12 -14.81 -1.06
CA CYS A 393 -12.09 -15.72 0.09
C CYS A 393 -11.12 -15.28 1.20
N SER A 394 -10.29 -14.27 0.95
CA SER A 394 -9.35 -13.74 1.94
C SER A 394 -10.00 -12.59 2.73
N PRO A 395 -9.94 -12.57 4.08
CA PRO A 395 -10.64 -11.59 4.90
C PRO A 395 -10.21 -10.13 4.64
N GLU A 396 -9.02 -9.93 4.09
CA GLU A 396 -8.46 -8.62 3.76
C GLU A 396 -9.20 -7.92 2.60
N PHE A 397 -9.74 -8.71 1.67
CA PHE A 397 -10.48 -8.21 0.51
C PHE A 397 -11.98 -8.30 0.69
N ASP A 398 -12.48 -8.68 1.87
CA ASP A 398 -13.90 -8.70 2.17
C ASP A 398 -14.49 -7.27 2.21
N PHE A 399 -15.82 -7.17 2.24
CA PHE A 399 -16.52 -5.91 2.50
C PHE A 399 -16.16 -5.36 3.89
N LEU A 400 -16.35 -4.05 4.08
CA LEU A 400 -16.09 -3.43 5.37
C LEU A 400 -17.00 -4.00 6.47
N GLN A 401 -16.40 -4.71 7.43
CA GLN A 401 -17.12 -5.34 8.53
C GLN A 401 -17.82 -4.30 9.43
N TYR A 402 -18.96 -4.69 10.00
CA TYR A 402 -19.73 -3.84 10.92
C TYR A 402 -18.92 -3.37 12.14
N ARG A 403 -18.01 -4.21 12.64
CA ARG A 403 -17.11 -3.87 13.76
C ARG A 403 -16.31 -2.59 13.51
N SER A 404 -15.85 -2.37 12.27
CA SER A 404 -15.11 -1.16 11.89
C SER A 404 -16.01 0.08 11.96
N PHE A 405 -17.27 -0.03 11.52
CA PHE A 405 -18.25 1.06 11.63
C PHE A 405 -18.60 1.37 13.09
N GLU A 406 -18.78 0.34 13.91
CA GLU A 406 -19.06 0.48 15.33
C GLU A 406 -17.94 1.25 16.05
N ALA A 407 -16.67 0.93 15.74
CA ALA A 407 -15.51 1.61 16.29
C ALA A 407 -15.51 3.11 15.98
N ILE A 408 -15.69 3.50 14.72
CA ILE A 408 -15.68 4.91 14.29
C ILE A 408 -16.93 5.69 14.75
N ILE A 409 -18.03 5.01 15.06
CA ILE A 409 -19.23 5.63 15.65
C ILE A 409 -19.01 5.89 17.14
N LYS A 410 -18.50 4.90 17.89
CA LYS A 410 -18.26 5.00 19.34
C LYS A 410 -17.21 6.06 19.69
N THR A 411 -16.20 6.26 18.84
CA THR A 411 -15.18 7.32 19.01
C THR A 411 -15.63 8.70 18.51
N LEU A 412 -16.90 8.85 18.10
CA LEU A 412 -17.49 10.04 17.50
C LEU A 412 -16.81 10.52 16.20
N LEU A 413 -15.98 9.70 15.54
CA LEU A 413 -15.35 10.05 14.26
C LEU A 413 -16.39 10.27 13.16
N LEU A 414 -17.23 9.26 12.91
CA LEU A 414 -18.25 9.32 11.86
C LEU A 414 -19.32 10.40 12.15
N PRO A 415 -19.89 10.49 13.38
CA PRO A 415 -20.80 11.58 13.74
C PRO A 415 -20.20 12.98 13.53
N SER A 416 -18.94 13.18 13.90
CA SER A 416 -18.25 14.46 13.72
C SER A 416 -18.02 14.77 12.23
N ALA A 417 -17.63 13.79 11.42
CA ALA A 417 -17.47 13.98 9.97
C ALA A 417 -18.80 14.36 9.29
N ILE A 418 -19.91 13.70 9.66
CA ILE A 418 -21.25 14.02 9.15
C ILE A 418 -21.66 15.44 9.57
N LEU A 419 -21.43 15.81 10.84
CA LEU A 419 -21.70 17.15 11.34
C LEU A 419 -20.89 18.22 10.58
N ALA A 420 -19.60 17.98 10.33
CA ALA A 420 -18.75 18.86 9.51
C ALA A 420 -19.32 19.02 8.09
N GLY A 421 -19.75 17.93 7.46
CA GLY A 421 -20.39 17.96 6.15
C GLY A 421 -21.68 18.80 6.14
N MET A 422 -22.55 18.61 7.15
CA MET A 422 -23.78 19.40 7.30
C MET A 422 -23.48 20.89 7.50
N LEU A 423 -22.47 21.23 8.30
CA LEU A 423 -22.03 22.61 8.53
C LEU A 423 -21.48 23.26 7.25
N ALA A 424 -20.70 22.51 6.45
CA ALA A 424 -20.18 23.00 5.17
C ALA A 424 -21.30 23.26 4.16
N VAL A 425 -22.28 22.34 4.03
CA VAL A 425 -23.44 22.53 3.14
C VAL A 425 -24.29 23.73 3.60
N TYR A 426 -24.52 23.88 4.91
CA TYR A 426 -25.21 25.03 5.47
C TYR A 426 -24.50 26.35 5.15
N PHE A 427 -23.17 26.36 5.27
CA PHE A 427 -22.33 27.51 4.92
C PHE A 427 -22.46 27.86 3.43
N TRP A 428 -22.42 26.88 2.54
CA TRP A 428 -22.62 27.09 1.10
C TRP A 428 -24.02 27.61 0.79
N TYR A 429 -25.08 27.06 1.41
CA TYR A 429 -26.45 27.54 1.24
C TYR A 429 -26.62 29.00 1.66
N ARG A 430 -26.04 29.40 2.81
CA ARG A 430 -26.05 30.80 3.26
C ARG A 430 -25.28 31.71 2.31
N ASN A 431 -24.14 31.26 1.79
CA ASN A 431 -23.33 32.05 0.85
C ASN A 431 -23.95 32.12 -0.54
N TYR A 432 -24.72 31.12 -0.96
CA TYR A 432 -25.46 31.13 -2.22
C TYR A 432 -26.40 32.33 -2.30
N LYS A 433 -27.11 32.64 -1.20
CA LYS A 433 -27.98 33.82 -1.12
C LYS A 433 -27.24 35.16 -1.25
N ILE A 434 -25.94 35.21 -0.95
CA ILE A 434 -25.15 36.45 -0.92
C ILE A 434 -24.31 36.62 -2.19
N LYS A 435 -23.57 35.58 -2.58
CA LYS A 435 -22.55 35.62 -3.65
C LYS A 435 -22.98 34.95 -4.94
N GLY A 436 -24.07 34.18 -4.94
CA GLY A 436 -24.52 33.39 -6.08
C GLY A 436 -23.60 32.20 -6.40
N TYR A 437 -24.02 31.40 -7.38
CA TYR A 437 -23.22 30.29 -7.94
C TYR A 437 -22.24 30.81 -9.00
N PRO A 438 -21.00 30.29 -9.10
CA PRO A 438 -20.37 29.18 -8.34
C PRO A 438 -19.60 29.60 -7.08
N LYS A 439 -19.43 30.91 -6.83
CA LYS A 439 -18.55 31.47 -5.76
C LYS A 439 -19.02 31.19 -4.32
N CYS A 440 -20.16 30.53 -4.14
CA CYS A 440 -20.68 30.14 -2.83
C CYS A 440 -20.04 28.86 -2.27
N ILE A 441 -19.50 28.00 -3.14
CA ILE A 441 -18.90 26.72 -2.77
C ILE A 441 -17.40 26.92 -2.54
N GLU A 442 -16.91 26.40 -1.41
CA GLU A 442 -15.49 26.35 -1.09
C GLU A 442 -14.85 25.20 -1.88
N ALA A 443 -14.03 25.53 -2.89
CA ALA A 443 -13.46 24.55 -3.81
C ALA A 443 -12.55 23.52 -3.12
N ASP A 444 -11.80 23.95 -2.10
CA ASP A 444 -10.93 23.12 -1.26
C ASP A 444 -11.74 22.13 -0.41
N MET A 445 -12.81 22.59 0.25
CA MET A 445 -13.70 21.70 1.03
C MET A 445 -14.49 20.75 0.12
N ALA A 446 -14.94 21.22 -1.05
CA ALA A 446 -15.64 20.38 -2.02
C ALA A 446 -14.73 19.28 -2.59
N TYR A 447 -13.46 19.58 -2.89
CA TYR A 447 -12.47 18.59 -3.28
C TYR A 447 -12.29 17.51 -2.21
N ASN A 448 -12.04 17.92 -0.96
CA ASN A 448 -11.84 16.98 0.14
C ASN A 448 -13.09 16.13 0.45
N GLY A 449 -14.29 16.69 0.28
CA GLY A 449 -15.54 15.96 0.39
C GLY A 449 -15.71 14.90 -0.70
N LEU A 450 -15.45 15.26 -1.97
CA LEU A 450 -15.50 14.32 -3.09
C LEU A 450 -14.47 13.19 -2.94
N GLN A 451 -13.24 13.54 -2.54
CA GLN A 451 -12.15 12.59 -2.29
C GLN A 451 -12.51 11.62 -1.15
N THR A 452 -13.08 12.12 -0.05
CA THR A 452 -13.54 11.29 1.07
C THR A 452 -14.66 10.36 0.64
N GLY A 453 -15.61 10.84 -0.18
CA GLY A 453 -16.67 9.99 -0.75
C GLY A 453 -16.12 8.85 -1.60
N ALA A 454 -15.12 9.11 -2.45
CA ALA A 454 -14.46 8.07 -3.24
C ALA A 454 -13.75 7.04 -2.34
N PHE A 455 -13.06 7.48 -1.29
CA PHE A 455 -12.42 6.57 -0.33
C PHE A 455 -13.41 5.74 0.47
N ILE A 456 -14.58 6.28 0.84
CA ILE A 456 -15.65 5.52 1.49
C ILE A 456 -16.13 4.40 0.56
N ILE A 457 -16.40 4.71 -0.72
CA ILE A 457 -16.83 3.71 -1.70
C ILE A 457 -15.78 2.60 -1.81
N MET A 458 -14.50 2.97 -1.98
CA MET A 458 -13.40 2.00 -2.06
C MET A 458 -13.28 1.13 -0.79
N ALA A 459 -13.38 1.73 0.39
CA ALA A 459 -13.28 1.01 1.67
C ALA A 459 -14.45 0.07 1.92
N VAL A 460 -15.66 0.43 1.48
CA VAL A 460 -16.83 -0.47 1.55
C VAL A 460 -16.59 -1.73 0.72
N PHE A 461 -16.03 -1.60 -0.48
CA PHE A 461 -15.74 -2.75 -1.34
C PHE A 461 -14.57 -3.60 -0.87
N ILE A 462 -13.51 -3.00 -0.30
CA ILE A 462 -12.29 -3.70 0.12
C ILE A 462 -11.90 -3.19 1.51
N MET A 463 -12.03 -4.04 2.52
CA MET A 463 -11.77 -3.70 3.94
C MET A 463 -10.38 -3.10 4.15
N ARG A 464 -9.35 -3.64 3.49
CA ARG A 464 -7.96 -3.14 3.56
C ARG A 464 -7.83 -1.66 3.15
N LEU A 465 -8.73 -1.11 2.33
CA LEU A 465 -8.70 0.29 1.88
C LEU A 465 -9.27 1.29 2.89
N LYS A 466 -9.78 0.82 4.05
CA LYS A 466 -10.21 1.70 5.16
C LYS A 466 -9.10 2.63 5.68
N LEU A 467 -7.84 2.27 5.43
CA LEU A 467 -6.66 3.08 5.75
C LEU A 467 -6.64 4.44 5.03
N PHE A 468 -7.31 4.58 3.88
CA PHE A 468 -7.46 5.88 3.20
C PHE A 468 -8.67 6.66 3.72
N MET A 469 -9.77 5.95 3.95
CA MET A 469 -11.04 6.49 4.41
C MET A 469 -10.92 7.14 5.79
N ASN A 470 -10.45 6.40 6.80
CA ASN A 470 -10.51 6.84 8.19
C ASN A 470 -9.68 8.10 8.48
N PRO A 471 -8.44 8.25 8.00
CA PRO A 471 -7.69 9.48 8.23
C PRO A 471 -8.25 10.68 7.46
N HIS A 472 -8.81 10.48 6.25
CA HIS A 472 -9.50 11.57 5.54
C HIS A 472 -10.78 11.99 6.27
N LEU A 473 -11.52 11.03 6.84
CA LEU A 473 -12.63 11.32 7.75
C LEU A 473 -12.17 12.12 8.97
N CYS A 474 -10.99 11.82 9.54
CA CYS A 474 -10.43 12.60 10.65
C CYS A 474 -10.16 14.06 10.26
N ILE A 475 -9.64 14.30 9.04
CA ILE A 475 -9.40 15.65 8.51
C ILE A 475 -10.72 16.41 8.36
N ILE A 476 -11.75 15.78 7.79
CA ILE A 476 -13.09 16.39 7.64
C ILE A 476 -13.73 16.63 9.00
N ALA A 477 -13.67 15.66 9.91
CA ALA A 477 -14.22 15.76 11.27
C ALA A 477 -13.56 16.89 12.07
N GLY A 478 -12.26 17.15 11.88
CA GLY A 478 -11.57 18.30 12.49
C GLY A 478 -12.21 19.64 12.14
N THR A 479 -12.85 19.76 10.98
CA THR A 479 -13.50 21.02 10.54
C THR A 479 -14.78 21.36 11.32
N VAL A 480 -15.33 20.45 12.14
CA VAL A 480 -16.50 20.74 13.02
C VAL A 480 -16.25 21.98 13.89
N CYS A 481 -15.02 22.14 14.36
CA CYS A 481 -14.62 23.24 15.23
C CYS A 481 -13.97 24.42 14.47
N ALA A 482 -14.16 24.49 13.15
CA ALA A 482 -13.64 25.60 12.37
C ALA A 482 -14.37 26.91 12.71
N ASN A 483 -13.61 27.94 13.08
CA ASN A 483 -14.14 29.25 13.45
C ASN A 483 -15.10 29.82 12.38
N ARG A 484 -14.79 29.62 11.09
CA ARG A 484 -15.61 30.09 9.97
C ARG A 484 -17.03 29.52 9.97
N TYR A 485 -17.21 28.26 10.37
CA TYR A 485 -18.51 27.60 10.38
C TYR A 485 -19.31 27.96 11.62
N LEU A 486 -18.64 27.98 12.79
CA LEU A 486 -19.27 28.35 14.06
C LEU A 486 -19.72 29.82 14.07
N GLU A 487 -18.92 30.75 13.52
CA GLU A 487 -19.31 32.16 13.41
C GLU A 487 -20.54 32.36 12.54
N LYS A 488 -20.64 31.60 11.44
CA LYS A 488 -21.79 31.68 10.53
C LYS A 488 -23.07 31.08 11.13
N LEU A 489 -22.91 30.17 12.09
CA LEU A 489 -24.00 29.62 12.90
C LEU A 489 -24.52 30.62 13.94
N GLY A 490 -23.79 31.72 14.19
CA GLY A 490 -24.15 32.75 15.17
C GLY A 490 -23.34 32.71 16.47
N LEU A 491 -22.38 31.79 16.60
CA LEU A 491 -21.50 31.68 17.76
C LEU A 491 -20.30 32.61 17.59
N LYS A 492 -20.45 33.87 18.00
CA LYS A 492 -19.37 34.88 17.92
C LYS A 492 -18.44 34.88 19.13
N ASN A 493 -18.90 34.41 20.28
CA ASN A 493 -18.12 34.43 21.52
C ASN A 493 -17.03 33.34 21.51
N GLU A 494 -15.77 33.76 21.60
CA GLU A 494 -14.62 32.85 21.64
C GLU A 494 -14.69 31.86 22.79
N MET A 495 -15.16 32.29 23.97
CA MET A 495 -15.37 31.43 25.15
C MET A 495 -16.35 30.29 24.87
N THR A 496 -17.40 30.54 24.10
CA THR A 496 -18.40 29.51 23.75
C THR A 496 -17.84 28.54 22.72
N LYS A 497 -17.03 29.01 21.76
CA LYS A 497 -16.33 28.15 20.79
C LYS A 497 -15.34 27.23 21.50
N THR A 498 -14.54 27.77 22.43
CA THR A 498 -13.61 26.97 23.23
C THR A 498 -14.32 25.97 24.14
N ALA A 499 -15.39 26.38 24.82
CA ALA A 499 -16.21 25.46 25.61
C ALA A 499 -16.77 24.30 24.77
N LEU A 500 -17.27 24.58 23.56
CA LEU A 500 -17.77 23.56 22.64
C LEU A 500 -16.66 22.59 22.20
N THR A 501 -15.46 23.11 21.89
CA THR A 501 -14.31 22.27 21.52
C THR A 501 -13.91 21.35 22.67
N LEU A 502 -13.88 21.85 23.91
CA LEU A 502 -13.51 21.07 25.09
C LEU A 502 -14.57 20.01 25.41
N LEU A 503 -15.85 20.33 25.24
CA LEU A 503 -16.94 19.37 25.41
C LEU A 503 -16.84 18.24 24.39
N LEU A 504 -16.56 18.57 23.12
CA LEU A 504 -16.37 17.58 22.07
C LEU A 504 -15.17 16.67 22.35
N ILE A 505 -14.03 17.26 22.75
CA ILE A 505 -12.83 16.50 23.15
C ILE A 505 -13.14 15.57 24.33
N SER A 506 -13.87 16.05 25.33
CA SER A 506 -14.25 15.25 26.51
C SER A 506 -15.14 14.06 26.12
N ALA A 507 -16.13 14.28 25.26
CA ALA A 507 -17.02 13.22 24.77
C ALA A 507 -16.27 12.17 23.95
N MET A 508 -15.36 12.59 23.05
CA MET A 508 -14.53 11.69 22.27
C MET A 508 -13.54 10.89 23.12
N SER A 509 -12.98 11.52 24.16
CA SER A 509 -11.94 10.92 25.00
C SER A 509 -12.47 9.79 25.90
N TYR A 510 -13.78 9.78 26.21
CA TYR A 510 -14.40 8.74 27.03
C TYR A 510 -14.15 7.32 26.46
N HIS A 511 -14.54 7.09 25.20
CA HIS A 511 -14.25 5.83 24.52
C HIS A 511 -12.88 5.82 23.84
N GLY A 512 -12.36 6.98 23.42
CA GLY A 512 -11.08 7.06 22.73
C GLY A 512 -9.89 6.65 23.59
N LEU A 513 -9.87 7.05 24.86
CA LEU A 513 -8.79 6.72 25.79
C LEU A 513 -8.82 5.25 26.21
N GLU A 514 -10.03 4.69 26.41
CA GLU A 514 -10.23 3.26 26.68
C GLU A 514 -9.60 2.41 25.58
N ARG A 515 -9.89 2.71 24.30
CA ARG A 515 -9.30 2.01 23.15
C ARG A 515 -7.78 2.16 23.07
N LEU A 516 -7.26 3.37 23.28
CA LEU A 516 -5.83 3.61 23.27
C LEU A 516 -5.10 2.83 24.39
N GLN A 517 -5.75 2.67 25.54
CA GLN A 517 -5.24 1.88 26.66
C GLN A 517 -5.32 0.38 26.38
N GLU A 518 -6.43 -0.11 25.81
CA GLU A 518 -6.57 -1.50 25.35
C GLU A 518 -5.46 -1.84 24.35
N GLU A 519 -5.23 -1.00 23.35
CA GLU A 519 -4.18 -1.18 22.35
C GLU A 519 -2.78 -1.27 22.96
N ARG A 520 -2.46 -0.42 23.94
CA ARG A 520 -1.18 -0.46 24.65
C ARG A 520 -1.03 -1.62 25.62
N SER A 521 -2.14 -2.21 26.07
CA SER A 521 -2.14 -3.33 27.01
C SER A 521 -1.86 -4.67 26.35
N ILE A 522 -1.86 -4.73 25.03
CA ILE A 522 -1.48 -5.92 24.26
C ILE A 522 0.02 -6.16 24.48
N ILE A 523 0.34 -7.24 25.18
CA ILE A 523 1.70 -7.74 25.36
C ILE A 523 1.71 -9.16 24.79
N GLY A 524 2.48 -9.36 23.72
CA GLY A 524 2.60 -10.62 23.00
C GLY A 524 4.07 -11.01 22.80
N GLU A 525 4.28 -12.27 22.48
CA GLU A 525 5.58 -12.82 22.13
C GLU A 525 5.44 -13.63 20.84
N TYR A 526 6.31 -13.37 19.86
CA TYR A 526 6.29 -14.10 18.61
C TYR A 526 7.01 -15.45 18.77
N SER A 527 6.33 -16.55 18.44
CA SER A 527 6.92 -17.90 18.41
C SER A 527 6.30 -18.73 17.29
N ASP A 528 7.14 -19.37 16.47
CA ASP A 528 6.73 -20.30 15.40
C ASP A 528 7.82 -21.37 15.22
N ILE A 529 7.91 -22.28 16.20
CA ILE A 529 8.99 -23.28 16.32
C ILE A 529 9.00 -24.21 15.09
N GLU A 530 7.83 -24.63 14.60
CA GLU A 530 7.74 -25.51 13.44
C GLU A 530 8.28 -24.86 12.16
N GLN A 531 8.11 -23.55 12.01
CA GLN A 531 8.67 -22.83 10.88
C GLN A 531 10.18 -22.59 11.05
N GLU A 532 10.68 -22.40 12.28
CA GLU A 532 12.10 -22.28 12.59
C GLU A 532 12.84 -23.57 12.23
N GLU A 533 12.34 -24.71 12.71
CA GLU A 533 12.88 -26.05 12.40
C GLU A 533 12.99 -26.30 10.89
N LEU A 534 11.95 -25.91 10.14
CA LEU A 534 11.92 -26.04 8.68
C LEU A 534 13.06 -25.22 8.05
N PHE A 535 13.25 -23.96 8.46
CA PHE A 535 14.26 -23.09 7.87
C PHE A 535 15.68 -23.47 8.27
N GLU A 536 15.89 -23.92 9.50
CA GLU A 536 17.16 -24.50 9.93
C GLU A 536 17.49 -25.77 9.14
N TRP A 537 16.51 -26.65 8.94
CA TRP A 537 16.68 -27.85 8.12
C TRP A 537 17.04 -27.50 6.67
N ILE A 538 16.37 -26.52 6.07
CA ILE A 538 16.67 -26.05 4.70
C ILE A 538 18.12 -25.54 4.62
N LYS A 539 18.55 -24.69 5.57
CA LYS A 539 19.92 -24.14 5.59
C LYS A 539 20.96 -25.25 5.68
N LYS A 540 20.72 -26.27 6.52
CA LYS A 540 21.68 -27.33 6.83
C LYS A 540 21.72 -28.46 5.79
N ASN A 541 20.58 -28.84 5.23
CA ASN A 541 20.44 -30.07 4.45
C ASN A 541 20.21 -29.86 2.94
N THR A 542 20.05 -28.62 2.47
CA THR A 542 19.82 -28.33 1.04
C THR A 542 20.90 -27.44 0.45
N PRO A 543 21.27 -27.64 -0.83
CA PRO A 543 22.27 -26.80 -1.50
C PRO A 543 21.76 -25.36 -1.70
N GLU A 544 22.66 -24.39 -1.86
CA GLU A 544 22.31 -22.97 -2.01
C GLU A 544 21.43 -22.67 -3.24
N HIS A 545 21.58 -23.46 -4.30
CA HIS A 545 20.79 -23.35 -5.53
C HIS A 545 19.51 -24.20 -5.50
N ALA A 546 19.12 -24.78 -4.36
CA ALA A 546 17.88 -25.53 -4.23
C ALA A 546 16.67 -24.62 -4.43
N VAL A 547 15.79 -25.01 -5.35
CA VAL A 547 14.62 -24.21 -5.75
C VAL A 547 13.39 -24.70 -5.02
N PHE A 548 12.68 -23.77 -4.36
CA PHE A 548 11.49 -24.06 -3.56
C PHE A 548 10.20 -23.51 -4.19
N ALA A 549 9.09 -24.21 -3.97
CA ALA A 549 7.75 -23.76 -4.30
C ALA A 549 6.76 -24.11 -3.17
N GLY A 550 5.70 -23.32 -3.04
CA GLY A 550 4.68 -23.54 -2.00
C GLY A 550 3.75 -22.36 -1.83
N LYS A 551 3.16 -22.22 -0.63
CA LYS A 551 2.30 -21.07 -0.29
C LYS A 551 3.09 -19.77 -0.41
N MET A 552 2.52 -18.77 -1.10
CA MET A 552 3.22 -17.51 -1.44
C MET A 552 3.77 -16.80 -0.19
N SER A 553 2.97 -16.76 0.88
CA SER A 553 3.35 -16.12 2.14
C SER A 553 4.58 -16.75 2.80
N LEU A 554 4.73 -18.07 2.66
CA LEU A 554 5.85 -18.84 3.20
C LEU A 554 7.08 -18.72 2.31
N MET A 555 6.91 -18.69 0.98
CA MET A 555 8.03 -18.59 0.04
C MET A 555 8.83 -17.28 0.21
N ALA A 556 8.16 -16.14 0.42
CA ALA A 556 8.86 -14.88 0.71
C ALA A 556 9.70 -14.95 1.98
N ASN A 557 9.19 -15.65 3.00
CA ASN A 557 9.87 -15.80 4.28
C ASN A 557 11.04 -16.81 4.19
N LEU A 558 10.84 -17.90 3.44
CA LEU A 558 11.88 -18.88 3.11
C LEU A 558 13.04 -18.20 2.36
N MET A 559 12.73 -17.38 1.36
CA MET A 559 13.73 -16.62 0.60
C MET A 559 14.51 -15.66 1.51
N LEU A 560 13.81 -14.89 2.35
CA LEU A 560 14.44 -13.97 3.31
C LEU A 560 15.36 -14.71 4.28
N SER A 561 14.85 -15.76 4.92
CA SER A 561 15.53 -16.43 6.02
C SER A 561 16.66 -17.33 5.54
N THR A 562 16.51 -18.00 4.39
CA THR A 562 17.44 -19.05 3.92
C THR A 562 18.26 -18.66 2.68
N GLY A 563 17.89 -17.59 1.98
CA GLY A 563 18.53 -17.16 0.73
C GLY A 563 18.33 -18.12 -0.45
N ARG A 564 17.43 -19.10 -0.34
CA ARG A 564 17.17 -20.09 -1.39
C ARG A 564 16.25 -19.52 -2.48
N PRO A 565 16.47 -19.85 -3.76
CA PRO A 565 15.58 -19.44 -4.84
C PRO A 565 14.15 -19.97 -4.71
N ILE A 566 13.18 -19.14 -5.09
CA ILE A 566 11.75 -19.46 -5.06
C ILE A 566 11.11 -19.33 -6.46
N VAL A 567 10.13 -20.19 -6.74
CA VAL A 567 9.43 -20.20 -8.05
C VAL A 567 8.26 -19.22 -8.10
N ASN A 568 7.55 -19.09 -6.97
CA ASN A 568 6.39 -18.24 -6.81
C ASN A 568 6.53 -17.39 -5.55
N ASN A 569 6.02 -16.15 -5.61
CA ASN A 569 6.16 -15.17 -4.54
C ASN A 569 4.84 -14.38 -4.37
N PRO A 570 4.69 -13.56 -3.31
CA PRO A 570 3.47 -12.78 -3.07
C PRO A 570 3.13 -11.72 -4.11
N TYR A 571 4.03 -11.39 -5.04
CA TYR A 571 3.76 -10.42 -6.09
C TYR A 571 2.88 -11.04 -7.18
N TYR A 572 1.59 -10.71 -7.14
CA TYR A 572 0.55 -11.34 -7.96
C TYR A 572 0.03 -10.45 -9.12
N GLU A 573 0.71 -9.34 -9.41
CA GLU A 573 0.24 -8.32 -10.36
C GLU A 573 0.49 -8.66 -11.82
N SER A 574 1.59 -9.36 -12.12
CA SER A 574 1.90 -9.77 -13.49
C SER A 574 1.19 -11.08 -13.83
N LYS A 575 0.62 -11.19 -15.03
CA LYS A 575 -0.02 -12.41 -15.54
C LYS A 575 0.89 -13.64 -15.42
N GLU A 576 2.16 -13.49 -15.79
CA GLU A 576 3.14 -14.57 -15.71
C GLU A 576 3.25 -15.16 -14.29
N MET A 577 3.28 -14.30 -13.26
CA MET A 577 3.36 -14.75 -11.85
C MET A 577 2.06 -15.40 -11.37
N ARG A 578 0.91 -14.94 -11.86
CA ARG A 578 -0.38 -15.60 -11.59
C ARG A 578 -0.40 -17.00 -12.17
N ASP A 579 0.02 -17.15 -13.42
CA ASP A 579 0.07 -18.44 -14.12
C ASP A 579 1.05 -19.42 -13.44
N ARG A 580 2.23 -18.93 -13.04
CA ARG A 580 3.22 -19.72 -12.29
C ARG A 580 2.67 -20.18 -10.95
N THR A 581 2.05 -19.28 -10.20
CA THR A 581 1.47 -19.60 -8.90
C THR A 581 0.31 -20.58 -9.02
N MET A 582 -0.57 -20.38 -10.01
CA MET A 582 -1.66 -21.31 -10.29
C MET A 582 -1.12 -22.72 -10.60
N LYS A 583 -0.06 -22.83 -11.42
CA LYS A 583 0.61 -24.12 -11.67
C LYS A 583 1.19 -24.76 -10.40
N VAL A 584 1.79 -23.97 -9.50
CA VAL A 584 2.28 -24.48 -8.20
C VAL A 584 1.11 -24.98 -7.35
N TYR A 585 -0.03 -24.29 -7.39
CA TYR A 585 -1.20 -24.63 -6.59
C TYR A 585 -1.97 -25.85 -7.13
N GLU A 586 -1.62 -26.38 -8.31
CA GLU A 586 -2.19 -27.64 -8.82
C GLU A 586 -2.04 -28.80 -7.84
N ILE A 587 -1.07 -28.75 -6.92
CA ILE A 587 -0.88 -29.74 -5.88
C ILE A 587 -2.06 -29.86 -4.90
N PHE A 588 -2.88 -28.81 -4.78
CA PHE A 588 -4.10 -28.80 -3.96
C PHE A 588 -5.34 -29.31 -4.70
N SER A 589 -5.22 -29.63 -5.99
CA SER A 589 -6.32 -30.11 -6.82
C SER A 589 -6.57 -31.62 -6.67
N ARG A 590 -7.52 -32.16 -7.45
CA ARG A 590 -7.80 -33.59 -7.62
C ARG A 590 -7.11 -34.21 -8.86
N LYS A 591 -6.09 -33.52 -9.42
CA LYS A 591 -5.32 -34.03 -10.57
C LYS A 591 -4.44 -35.21 -10.18
N ASP A 592 -4.03 -35.99 -11.18
CA ASP A 592 -3.17 -37.15 -10.99
C ASP A 592 -1.75 -36.73 -10.59
N VAL A 593 -1.14 -37.49 -9.67
CA VAL A 593 0.18 -37.19 -9.07
C VAL A 593 1.25 -36.93 -10.14
N THR A 594 1.29 -37.77 -11.18
CA THR A 594 2.26 -37.69 -12.28
C THR A 594 2.14 -36.41 -13.09
N SER A 595 0.90 -35.93 -13.31
CA SER A 595 0.68 -34.68 -14.04
C SER A 595 1.25 -33.49 -13.26
N VAL A 596 0.94 -33.41 -11.96
CA VAL A 596 1.43 -32.33 -11.09
C VAL A 596 2.94 -32.38 -10.95
N TYR A 597 3.53 -33.58 -10.86
CA TYR A 597 4.98 -33.77 -10.86
C TYR A 597 5.65 -33.18 -12.10
N PHE A 598 5.11 -33.43 -13.30
CA PHE A 598 5.64 -32.86 -14.54
C PHE A 598 5.43 -31.36 -14.63
N THR A 599 4.29 -30.82 -14.19
CA THR A 599 4.07 -29.36 -14.14
C THR A 599 5.13 -28.68 -13.28
N LEU A 600 5.36 -29.16 -12.05
CA LEU A 600 6.32 -28.58 -11.12
C LEU A 600 7.76 -28.74 -11.62
N ARG A 601 8.09 -29.88 -12.23
CA ARG A 601 9.40 -30.11 -12.84
C ARG A 601 9.68 -29.16 -14.01
N ASN A 602 8.68 -28.87 -14.83
CA ASN A 602 8.79 -27.90 -15.94
C ASN A 602 9.04 -26.47 -15.43
N LEU A 603 8.63 -26.16 -14.20
CA LEU A 603 8.95 -24.90 -13.51
C LEU A 603 10.30 -24.94 -12.77
N HIS A 604 11.09 -26.01 -12.96
CA HIS A 604 12.38 -26.22 -12.30
C HIS A 604 12.31 -26.26 -10.77
N VAL A 605 11.19 -26.71 -10.21
CA VAL A 605 11.03 -26.90 -8.77
C VAL A 605 11.85 -28.11 -8.31
N GLY A 606 12.72 -27.92 -7.31
CA GLY A 606 13.46 -29.00 -6.66
C GLY A 606 12.76 -29.52 -5.40
N TYR A 607 12.13 -28.62 -4.65
CA TYR A 607 11.44 -28.92 -3.39
C TYR A 607 10.09 -28.20 -3.31
N VAL A 608 9.07 -28.88 -2.80
CA VAL A 608 7.74 -28.32 -2.55
C VAL A 608 7.44 -28.40 -1.07
N VAL A 609 7.01 -27.28 -0.48
CA VAL A 609 6.63 -27.19 0.93
C VAL A 609 5.10 -27.22 1.05
N LEU A 610 4.59 -28.21 1.77
CA LEU A 610 3.18 -28.37 2.09
C LEU A 610 2.91 -27.97 3.55
N GLU A 611 1.82 -27.24 3.78
CA GLU A 611 1.33 -26.84 5.09
C GLU A 611 0.05 -27.64 5.42
N GLU A 612 -0.04 -28.16 6.64
CA GLU A 612 -1.17 -28.99 7.08
C GLU A 612 -2.52 -28.27 6.90
N SER A 613 -2.61 -27.02 7.36
CA SER A 613 -3.84 -26.22 7.35
C SER A 613 -4.40 -26.03 5.94
N LEU A 614 -3.54 -25.98 4.93
CA LEU A 614 -3.93 -25.77 3.53
C LEU A 614 -4.31 -27.09 2.84
N CYS A 615 -3.67 -28.22 3.22
CA CYS A 615 -4.05 -29.54 2.70
C CYS A 615 -5.40 -30.03 3.26
N PHE A 616 -5.67 -29.81 4.55
CA PHE A 616 -6.85 -30.38 5.23
C PHE A 616 -7.99 -29.38 5.47
N GLY A 617 -7.80 -28.10 5.10
CA GLY A 617 -8.86 -27.10 5.14
C GLY A 617 -9.32 -26.69 6.55
N PHE A 618 -8.55 -26.98 7.60
CA PHE A 618 -8.89 -26.68 9.00
C PHE A 618 -8.93 -25.18 9.35
N ALA A 619 -8.59 -24.29 8.42
CA ALA A 619 -8.46 -22.87 8.70
C ALA A 619 -9.82 -22.14 8.67
N ASN A 620 -10.82 -22.53 9.47
CA ASN A 620 -12.10 -21.80 9.70
C ASN A 620 -12.71 -21.10 8.45
N LEU A 621 -12.50 -21.64 7.25
CA LEU A 621 -12.93 -21.05 5.99
C LEU A 621 -14.33 -21.55 5.68
N GLN A 622 -15.17 -20.69 5.11
CA GLN A 622 -16.45 -21.12 4.55
C GLN A 622 -16.22 -22.25 3.54
N ALA A 623 -17.15 -23.21 3.47
CA ALA A 623 -17.03 -24.43 2.66
C ALA A 623 -16.97 -24.22 1.13
N GLU A 624 -16.95 -22.96 0.66
CA GLU A 624 -16.72 -22.58 -0.75
C GLU A 624 -15.35 -21.92 -0.97
N CYS A 625 -14.53 -21.79 0.07
CA CYS A 625 -13.28 -21.01 0.06
C CYS A 625 -12.05 -21.84 0.42
N GLN A 626 -12.16 -23.17 0.49
CA GLN A 626 -10.98 -24.01 0.64
C GLN A 626 -10.23 -24.08 -0.70
N MET A 627 -8.92 -24.29 -0.65
CA MET A 627 -8.10 -24.38 -1.86
C MET A 627 -8.58 -25.47 -2.83
N ILE A 628 -9.14 -26.55 -2.30
CA ILE A 628 -9.76 -27.61 -3.11
C ILE A 628 -11.03 -27.13 -3.82
N ASP A 629 -11.86 -26.30 -3.19
CA ASP A 629 -13.09 -25.76 -3.79
C ASP A 629 -12.76 -24.83 -4.95
N LEU A 630 -11.69 -24.03 -4.82
CA LEU A 630 -11.17 -23.19 -5.89
C LEU A 630 -10.77 -24.02 -7.11
N TRP A 631 -10.15 -25.19 -6.91
CA TRP A 631 -9.80 -26.10 -8.00
C TRP A 631 -10.98 -26.85 -8.58
N ASP A 632 -11.93 -27.26 -7.72
CA ASP A 632 -13.19 -27.89 -8.14
C ASP A 632 -14.05 -26.90 -8.96
N LEU A 633 -13.85 -25.59 -8.85
CA LEU A 633 -14.46 -24.59 -9.73
C LEU A 633 -13.77 -24.51 -11.10
N VAL A 634 -12.43 -24.59 -11.13
CA VAL A 634 -11.65 -24.52 -12.38
C VAL A 634 -11.97 -25.68 -13.32
N ASP A 635 -12.23 -26.88 -12.77
CA ASP A 635 -12.56 -28.07 -13.54
C ASP A 635 -14.07 -28.33 -13.67
N ASN A 636 -14.91 -27.36 -13.31
CA ASN A 636 -16.38 -27.48 -13.22
C ASN A 636 -16.86 -28.71 -12.41
N GLY A 637 -16.07 -29.14 -11.42
CA GLY A 637 -16.36 -30.28 -10.56
C GLY A 637 -16.23 -31.64 -11.25
N THR A 638 -15.61 -31.71 -12.43
CA THR A 638 -15.50 -32.96 -13.20
C THR A 638 -14.68 -34.02 -12.45
N ALA A 639 -13.57 -33.66 -11.81
CA ALA A 639 -12.78 -34.61 -11.03
C ALA A 639 -13.51 -35.03 -9.74
N LYS A 640 -14.28 -34.13 -9.13
CA LYS A 640 -15.13 -34.41 -7.98
C LYS A 640 -16.25 -35.40 -8.34
N ALA A 641 -16.93 -35.19 -9.47
CA ALA A 641 -17.97 -36.09 -9.98
C ALA A 641 -17.42 -37.48 -10.35
N ALA A 642 -16.17 -37.54 -10.82
CA ALA A 642 -15.46 -38.78 -11.08
C ALA A 642 -14.96 -39.51 -9.80
N GLY A 643 -15.23 -38.97 -8.60
CA GLY A 643 -14.83 -39.57 -7.33
C GLY A 643 -13.33 -39.50 -7.04
N LYS A 644 -12.58 -38.61 -7.71
CA LYS A 644 -11.14 -38.47 -7.45
C LYS A 644 -10.90 -37.87 -6.07
N GLN A 645 -9.96 -38.46 -5.33
CA GLN A 645 -9.54 -37.98 -4.02
C GLN A 645 -8.61 -36.75 -4.14
N PRO A 646 -8.58 -35.87 -3.13
CA PRO A 646 -7.68 -34.72 -3.12
C PRO A 646 -6.21 -35.13 -3.01
N LEU A 647 -5.34 -34.47 -3.79
CA LEU A 647 -3.94 -34.83 -3.89
C LEU A 647 -3.12 -34.43 -2.65
N CYS A 648 -3.30 -33.20 -2.14
CA CYS A 648 -2.50 -32.66 -1.02
C CYS A 648 -2.55 -33.55 0.23
N PRO A 649 -3.72 -34.01 0.73
CA PRO A 649 -3.80 -34.94 1.86
C PRO A 649 -3.07 -36.26 1.64
N ILE A 650 -3.12 -36.80 0.41
CA ILE A 650 -2.47 -38.06 0.05
C ILE A 650 -0.95 -37.88 0.12
N LEU A 651 -0.42 -36.80 -0.45
CA LEU A 651 1.01 -36.50 -0.43
C LEU A 651 1.51 -36.16 0.98
N TYR A 652 0.68 -35.49 1.78
CA TYR A 652 0.99 -35.13 3.16
C TYR A 652 1.07 -36.35 4.09
N ARG A 653 0.16 -37.33 3.98
CA ARG A 653 0.13 -38.52 4.86
C ARG A 653 0.85 -39.75 4.30
N GLY A 654 0.78 -39.98 2.99
CA GLY A 654 1.19 -41.25 2.36
C GLY A 654 2.56 -41.26 1.69
N ASN A 655 2.91 -42.41 1.10
CA ASN A 655 4.09 -42.56 0.25
C ASN A 655 3.88 -41.78 -1.06
N ALA A 656 4.71 -40.77 -1.27
CA ALA A 656 4.46 -39.72 -2.25
C ALA A 656 5.03 -40.00 -3.65
N TYR A 657 5.29 -41.24 -4.06
CA TYR A 657 5.93 -41.51 -5.38
C TYR A 657 5.15 -40.85 -6.53
N PRO A 658 5.81 -40.11 -7.46
CA PRO A 658 7.25 -39.92 -7.68
C PRO A 658 7.96 -38.88 -6.79
N PHE A 659 7.26 -38.16 -5.92
CA PHE A 659 7.87 -37.29 -4.92
C PHE A 659 8.53 -38.10 -3.80
N LYS A 660 9.69 -37.62 -3.34
CA LYS A 660 10.39 -38.17 -2.19
C LYS A 660 10.23 -37.26 -0.99
N ARG A 661 9.81 -37.79 0.15
CA ARG A 661 9.66 -37.01 1.37
C ARG A 661 11.04 -36.72 1.98
N ALA A 662 11.37 -35.45 2.16
CA ALA A 662 12.69 -35.00 2.63
C ALA A 662 12.66 -34.46 4.07
N PHE A 663 11.56 -33.82 4.48
CA PHE A 663 11.37 -33.29 5.83
C PHE A 663 9.90 -33.41 6.26
N VAL A 664 9.70 -33.60 7.57
CA VAL A 664 8.38 -33.62 8.21
C VAL A 664 8.52 -33.04 9.61
N ASN A 665 7.59 -32.16 9.95
CA ASN A 665 7.27 -31.82 11.34
C ASN A 665 5.75 -31.71 11.52
N ASN A 666 5.30 -31.20 12.65
CA ASN A 666 3.87 -31.14 13.00
C ASN A 666 3.04 -30.30 12.01
N ARG A 667 3.65 -29.30 11.35
CA ARG A 667 2.93 -28.35 10.49
C ARG A 667 3.30 -28.45 9.01
N TYR A 668 4.53 -28.85 8.69
CA TYR A 668 5.11 -28.81 7.36
C TYR A 668 5.63 -30.17 6.89
N VAL A 669 5.45 -30.44 5.60
CA VAL A 669 6.06 -31.56 4.89
C VAL A 669 6.78 -31.02 3.66
N VAL A 670 8.05 -31.38 3.49
CA VAL A 670 8.83 -31.04 2.28
C VAL A 670 8.97 -32.26 1.38
N LEU A 671 8.56 -32.08 0.14
CA LEU A 671 8.64 -33.06 -0.93
C LEU A 671 9.74 -32.67 -1.91
N GLN A 672 10.71 -33.55 -2.12
CA GLN A 672 11.76 -33.44 -3.11
C GLN A 672 11.32 -34.07 -4.44
N LEU A 673 11.63 -33.41 -5.54
CA LEU A 673 11.48 -33.95 -6.89
C LEU A 673 12.82 -34.57 -7.31
N ASP A 674 12.86 -35.90 -7.47
CA ASP A 674 14.08 -36.59 -7.90
C ASP A 674 14.32 -36.37 -9.41
N TYR A 675 15.45 -35.75 -9.76
CA TYR A 675 15.91 -35.64 -11.16
C TYR A 675 16.48 -36.96 -11.71
N SER A 676 16.24 -38.09 -11.04
CA SER A 676 16.70 -39.38 -11.53
C SER A 676 16.04 -39.69 -12.87
N TYR A 677 16.84 -39.79 -13.93
CA TYR A 677 16.46 -40.25 -15.25
C TYR A 677 15.63 -41.54 -15.14
N TYR A 678 14.32 -41.48 -15.33
CA TYR A 678 13.56 -42.68 -15.63
C TYR A 678 13.93 -43.09 -17.05
N VAL A 679 14.56 -44.27 -17.18
CA VAL A 679 14.69 -44.94 -18.48
C VAL A 679 13.31 -45.49 -18.81
N GLU A 680 12.63 -44.85 -19.75
CA GLU A 680 11.39 -45.37 -20.31
C GLU A 680 11.73 -46.64 -21.10
N LEU A 681 11.63 -47.81 -20.46
CA LEU A 681 11.76 -49.10 -21.14
C LEU A 681 10.51 -49.29 -22.02
N LYS A 682 10.59 -48.83 -23.27
CA LYS A 682 9.64 -49.26 -24.31
C LYS A 682 9.84 -50.77 -24.49
N PRO A 683 8.86 -51.63 -24.17
CA PRO A 683 8.98 -53.05 -24.44
C PRO A 683 9.11 -53.23 -25.96
N LYS A 684 10.30 -53.61 -26.42
CA LYS A 684 10.44 -54.18 -27.76
C LYS A 684 9.90 -55.60 -27.72
N THR A 685 9.19 -55.95 -28.78
CA THR A 685 8.63 -57.27 -29.12
C THR A 685 7.41 -57.73 -28.34
N SER A 686 6.24 -57.44 -28.92
CA SER A 686 5.11 -58.36 -28.97
C SER A 686 5.59 -59.75 -29.39
N LEU A 687 5.55 -60.70 -28.46
CA LEU A 687 5.66 -62.12 -28.76
C LEU A 687 4.45 -62.52 -29.61
N ASN A 688 4.69 -62.80 -30.89
CA ASN A 688 3.73 -63.45 -31.78
C ASN A 688 3.39 -64.83 -31.21
N TYR A 689 2.20 -64.98 -30.64
CA TYR A 689 1.57 -66.30 -30.54
C TYR A 689 0.89 -66.59 -31.89
N LYS A 690 1.49 -67.48 -32.68
CA LYS A 690 0.79 -68.14 -33.79
C LYS A 690 -0.11 -69.21 -33.20
N SER A 691 -1.41 -69.10 -33.45
CA SER A 691 -2.36 -70.22 -33.42
C SER A 691 -2.20 -71.09 -34.66
#